data_AF-A0A960QJQ9-F1
#
_entry.id   AF-A0A960QJQ9-F1
#
_cell.length_a   1.000
_cell.length_b   1.000
_cell.length_c   1.000
_cell.angle_alpha   90.00
_cell.angle_beta   90.00
_cell.angle_gamma   90.00
#
_symmetry.space_group_name_H-M   'P 1'
#
loop_
_entity.id
_entity.type
_entity.pdbx_description
1 polymer ?
#
loop_
_entity_poly.entity_id
_entity_poly.type
_entity_poly.pdbx_seq_one_letter_code
_entity_poly.pdbx_strand_id
1 'polypeptide(L)'
;MKISISLFCGLAMLQVGSQAGEAPTYSLEALRTRETTQALHAKSESMAADLLDQIKEAKKVDDDDTEDEAKERLELVRYVGQQLKAVMKDTSVIDGKRLEINSYAERILQTVEEPVESAYLPKAGKLFRNLLVGAIVGQRAPGISDRKKMQPMGEKRANRESAYLFDRHRGVFYSYEELSLMSPLEVAELDISPTHPIWQSRTEFADKGEHAVASFEAEMIRGITAALKEEGVLGSGETYRPHLARRVLFLDEVYRSATSAKAKAEDGFGMEWKLKWGDETAVEPVSSRLYLNAGGRMTDLTFSGGSGPSDLILVLRDPSKSEDDDEDERHSATLDELVTAIDDFYGFDLNPYIHSSGQITSENVESLLRNLPKGSKKKYLKNQMIGRHWVAFRECGLELKPGDSILRYDGARTSDLVAAHDRATRGLYVFNMWISNPDAKDGNSKSFFIREPTSSGLEIVGYREGQHDMGLSLGSLWASGHVNRFDTGKQFAHRGLFGAIRFRQPLLFRSEAWDAMTWSDGRWMAQCLADISETQIRDSVAASGWPDFMQEALVYKLRDRQLRLSTLYGIEVSDDAIQPPNLSISLGTAAEIRSAEEKYSLPPGSLQAEVEESLSFARHPNYRENLIVEGQVVPCEKSALIRVLTRQRYPSGLSDRYERFLKTGPKCLD
;
A
#
# COMPACT_ATOMS: atom_id res chain seq x y z
N MET A 1 -31.15 7.97 11.15
CA MET A 1 -31.94 7.56 9.96
C MET A 1 -31.15 7.68 8.65
N LYS A 2 -30.50 8.82 8.34
CA LYS A 2 -29.63 8.96 7.13
C LYS A 2 -28.45 7.96 7.08
N ILE A 3 -27.87 7.61 8.23
CA ILE A 3 -26.80 6.59 8.35
C ILE A 3 -27.26 5.19 7.91
N SER A 4 -28.54 4.85 8.08
CA SER A 4 -29.06 3.50 7.80
C SER A 4 -29.33 3.26 6.31
N ILE A 5 -29.61 4.31 5.54
CA ILE A 5 -29.95 4.22 4.11
C ILE A 5 -28.68 4.20 3.24
N SER A 6 -27.67 5.02 3.55
CA SER A 6 -26.37 4.99 2.85
C SER A 6 -25.60 3.67 3.09
N LEU A 7 -25.70 3.09 4.29
CA LEU A 7 -25.16 1.76 4.55
C LEU A 7 -25.83 0.69 3.67
N PHE A 8 -27.15 0.80 3.46
CA PHE A 8 -27.94 -0.16 2.69
C PHE A 8 -27.63 -0.11 1.19
N CYS A 9 -27.42 1.08 0.62
CA CYS A 9 -27.07 1.21 -0.80
C CYS A 9 -25.62 0.74 -1.10
N GLY A 10 -24.67 0.98 -0.19
CA GLY A 10 -23.31 0.43 -0.31
C GLY A 10 -23.24 -1.09 -0.10
N LEU A 11 -24.12 -1.64 0.74
CA LEU A 11 -24.24 -3.09 0.98
C LEU A 11 -24.94 -3.84 -0.16
N ALA A 12 -25.84 -3.19 -0.91
CA ALA A 12 -26.57 -3.81 -2.01
C ALA A 12 -25.71 -4.07 -3.26
N MET A 13 -24.62 -3.33 -3.47
CA MET A 13 -23.67 -3.60 -4.58
C MET A 13 -22.62 -4.67 -4.26
N LEU A 14 -22.60 -5.23 -3.04
CA LEU A 14 -21.58 -6.17 -2.58
C LEU A 14 -22.09 -7.62 -2.48
N GLN A 15 -23.17 -7.93 -3.20
CA GLN A 15 -23.92 -9.17 -3.08
C GLN A 15 -23.47 -10.24 -4.09
N VAL A 16 -22.17 -10.54 -4.14
CA VAL A 16 -21.66 -11.79 -4.73
C VAL A 16 -20.84 -12.47 -3.64
N GLY A 17 -21.43 -13.48 -2.99
CA GLY A 17 -20.77 -14.21 -1.92
C GLY A 17 -19.95 -15.35 -2.51
N SER A 18 -18.62 -15.28 -2.38
CA SER A 18 -17.75 -16.42 -2.64
C SER A 18 -17.94 -17.48 -1.55
N GLN A 19 -17.90 -18.76 -1.96
CA GLN A 19 -17.81 -19.86 -1.00
C GLN A 19 -16.40 -19.83 -0.40
N ALA A 20 -16.31 -19.86 0.93
CA ALA A 20 -15.02 -20.02 1.58
C ALA A 20 -14.42 -21.35 1.10
N GLY A 21 -13.25 -21.28 0.46
CA GLY A 21 -12.48 -22.47 0.10
C GLY A 21 -12.32 -23.39 1.31
N GLU A 22 -12.26 -24.69 1.07
CA GLU A 22 -12.08 -25.67 2.14
C GLU A 22 -10.85 -25.31 2.98
N ALA A 23 -10.97 -25.47 4.30
CA ALA A 23 -9.86 -25.19 5.22
C ALA A 23 -8.61 -25.96 4.77
N PRO A 24 -7.41 -25.38 4.90
CA PRO A 24 -6.18 -25.98 4.40
C PRO A 24 -5.99 -27.40 4.95
N THR A 25 -5.46 -28.27 4.09
CA THR A 25 -5.44 -29.72 4.28
C THR A 25 -4.43 -30.20 5.32
N TYR A 26 -3.43 -29.39 5.68
CA TYR A 26 -2.34 -29.77 6.57
C TYR A 26 -2.38 -29.05 7.91
N SER A 27 -2.24 -29.78 9.02
CA SER A 27 -1.92 -29.19 10.31
C SER A 27 -0.47 -28.67 10.35
N LEU A 28 -0.14 -27.79 11.29
CA LEU A 28 1.24 -27.32 11.47
C LEU A 28 2.25 -28.45 11.75
N GLU A 29 1.86 -29.45 12.53
CA GLU A 29 2.72 -30.61 12.78
C GLU A 29 2.93 -31.40 11.49
N ALA A 30 1.91 -31.51 10.64
CA ALA A 30 2.06 -32.11 9.32
C ALA A 30 3.08 -31.35 8.45
N LEU A 31 3.06 -30.01 8.46
CA LEU A 31 4.04 -29.20 7.71
C LEU A 31 5.50 -29.42 8.14
N ARG A 32 5.77 -30.00 9.32
CA ARG A 32 7.14 -30.39 9.75
C ARG A 32 7.59 -31.74 9.20
N THR A 33 6.69 -32.53 8.63
CA THR A 33 6.94 -33.92 8.24
C THR A 33 7.53 -34.03 6.84
N ARG A 34 8.30 -35.12 6.61
CA ARG A 34 8.82 -35.46 5.27
C ARG A 34 7.70 -35.87 4.33
N GLU A 35 6.68 -36.51 4.88
CA GLU A 35 5.48 -36.96 4.20
C GLU A 35 4.74 -35.78 3.55
N THR A 36 4.59 -34.66 4.28
CA THR A 36 4.00 -33.45 3.69
C THR A 36 4.90 -32.82 2.63
N THR A 37 6.23 -32.82 2.79
CA THR A 37 7.13 -32.37 1.71
C THR A 37 6.96 -33.22 0.44
N GLN A 38 6.83 -34.54 0.58
CA GLN A 38 6.58 -35.44 -0.55
C GLN A 38 5.21 -35.19 -1.18
N ALA A 39 4.17 -34.98 -0.38
CA ALA A 39 2.83 -34.67 -0.85
C ALA A 39 2.78 -33.34 -1.62
N LEU A 40 3.41 -32.29 -1.10
CA LEU A 40 3.53 -31.00 -1.79
C LEU A 40 4.35 -31.11 -3.07
N HIS A 41 5.41 -31.92 -3.09
CA HIS A 41 6.20 -32.15 -4.31
C HIS A 41 5.36 -32.86 -5.36
N ALA A 42 4.66 -33.93 -5.00
CA ALA A 42 3.76 -34.65 -5.90
C ALA A 42 2.63 -33.74 -6.42
N LYS A 43 2.06 -32.89 -5.55
CA LYS A 43 1.08 -31.86 -5.93
C LYS A 43 1.67 -30.90 -6.97
N SER A 44 2.89 -30.39 -6.73
CA SER A 44 3.57 -29.51 -7.68
C SER A 44 3.86 -30.20 -9.03
N GLU A 45 4.23 -31.48 -9.04
CA GLU A 45 4.44 -32.23 -10.27
C GLU A 45 3.14 -32.45 -11.05
N SER A 46 2.03 -32.73 -10.35
CA SER A 46 0.70 -32.85 -10.96
C SER A 46 0.27 -31.53 -11.59
N MET A 47 0.34 -30.42 -10.84
CA MET A 47 -0.03 -29.10 -11.36
C MET A 47 0.84 -28.68 -12.55
N ALA A 48 2.14 -29.00 -12.52
CA ALA A 48 3.03 -28.73 -13.65
C ALA A 48 2.63 -29.52 -14.91
N ALA A 49 2.16 -30.76 -14.77
CA ALA A 49 1.66 -31.55 -15.89
C ALA A 49 0.36 -30.95 -16.45
N ASP A 50 -0.58 -30.56 -15.59
CA ASP A 50 -1.84 -29.94 -15.99
C ASP A 50 -1.60 -28.61 -16.74
N LEU A 51 -0.70 -27.77 -16.24
CA LEU A 51 -0.32 -26.50 -16.89
C LEU A 51 0.38 -26.73 -18.25
N LEU A 52 1.22 -27.77 -18.36
CA LEU A 52 1.82 -28.14 -19.65
C LEU A 52 0.78 -28.57 -20.68
N ASP A 53 -0.29 -29.24 -20.25
CA ASP A 53 -1.38 -29.60 -21.13
C ASP A 53 -2.25 -28.38 -21.49
N GLN A 54 -2.52 -27.46 -20.55
CA GLN A 54 -3.16 -26.17 -20.85
C GLN A 54 -2.38 -25.36 -21.90
N ILE A 55 -1.06 -25.26 -21.76
CA ILE A 55 -0.18 -24.60 -22.75
C ILE A 55 -0.32 -25.25 -24.13
N LYS A 56 -0.39 -26.58 -24.21
CA LYS A 56 -0.57 -27.28 -25.50
C LYS A 56 -1.94 -27.03 -26.10
N GLU A 57 -2.99 -26.96 -25.29
CA GLU A 57 -4.35 -26.68 -25.79
C GLU A 57 -4.49 -25.22 -26.24
N ALA A 58 -3.98 -24.25 -25.47
CA ALA A 58 -3.95 -22.83 -25.85
C ALA A 58 -3.24 -22.62 -27.20
N LYS A 59 -2.09 -23.29 -27.40
CA LYS A 59 -1.38 -23.31 -28.70
C LYS A 59 -2.16 -23.87 -29.88
N LYS A 60 -3.11 -24.78 -29.64
CA LYS A 60 -3.92 -25.34 -30.74
C LYS A 60 -4.99 -24.38 -31.22
N VAL A 61 -5.38 -23.43 -30.38
CA VAL A 61 -6.43 -22.45 -30.66
C VAL A 61 -5.90 -21.03 -30.82
N ASP A 62 -4.57 -20.87 -30.86
CA ASP A 62 -3.86 -19.57 -30.93
C ASP A 62 -4.32 -18.57 -29.84
N ASP A 63 -4.51 -19.07 -28.61
CA ASP A 63 -4.86 -18.27 -27.43
C ASP A 63 -3.59 -17.90 -26.64
N ASP A 64 -2.91 -16.84 -27.08
CA ASP A 64 -1.63 -16.38 -26.54
C ASP A 64 -1.73 -15.97 -25.05
N ASP A 65 -2.84 -15.34 -24.64
CA ASP A 65 -3.05 -14.86 -23.27
C ASP A 65 -3.12 -16.04 -22.29
N THR A 66 -3.92 -17.06 -22.61
CA THR A 66 -4.01 -18.29 -21.80
C THR A 66 -2.68 -19.04 -21.79
N GLU A 67 -1.96 -19.06 -22.92
CA GLU A 67 -0.64 -19.69 -23.00
C GLU A 67 0.36 -19.01 -22.05
N ASP A 68 0.45 -17.68 -22.09
CA ASP A 68 1.42 -16.92 -21.32
C ASP A 68 1.11 -16.96 -19.82
N GLU A 69 -0.16 -16.85 -19.43
CA GLU A 69 -0.57 -17.04 -18.03
C GLU A 69 -0.20 -18.46 -17.53
N ALA A 70 -0.46 -19.50 -18.32
CA ALA A 70 -0.12 -20.87 -17.94
C ALA A 70 1.39 -21.11 -17.86
N LYS A 71 2.20 -20.46 -18.71
CA LYS A 71 3.68 -20.51 -18.64
C LYS A 71 4.21 -19.87 -17.37
N GLU A 72 3.70 -18.70 -17.01
CA GLU A 72 4.12 -18.03 -15.78
C GLU A 72 3.79 -18.92 -14.58
N ARG A 73 2.54 -19.38 -14.45
CA ARG A 73 2.12 -20.32 -13.39
C ARG A 73 3.00 -21.57 -13.34
N LEU A 74 3.41 -22.10 -14.49
CA LEU A 74 4.31 -23.25 -14.56
C LEU A 74 5.72 -22.94 -14.03
N GLU A 75 6.24 -21.72 -14.24
CA GLU A 75 7.49 -21.25 -13.65
C GLU A 75 7.41 -21.24 -12.11
N LEU A 76 6.33 -20.70 -11.55
CA LEU A 76 6.08 -20.67 -10.10
C LEU A 76 6.05 -22.09 -9.52
N VAL A 77 5.31 -23.01 -10.14
CA VAL A 77 5.19 -24.41 -9.69
C VAL A 77 6.54 -25.14 -9.79
N ARG A 78 7.32 -24.89 -10.85
CA ARG A 78 8.66 -25.46 -10.99
C ARG A 78 9.61 -24.93 -9.92
N TYR A 79 9.56 -23.64 -9.60
CA TYR A 79 10.33 -23.05 -8.50
C TYR A 79 10.03 -23.78 -7.18
N VAL A 80 8.75 -23.98 -6.85
CA VAL A 80 8.32 -24.74 -5.65
C VAL A 80 8.86 -26.17 -5.67
N GLY A 81 8.69 -26.90 -6.79
CA GLY A 81 9.16 -28.26 -6.94
C GLY A 81 10.67 -28.39 -6.71
N GLN A 82 11.46 -27.44 -7.20
CA GLN A 82 12.91 -27.40 -6.97
C GLN A 82 13.26 -27.20 -5.48
N GLN A 83 12.60 -26.29 -4.78
CA GLN A 83 12.82 -26.06 -3.35
C GLN A 83 12.47 -27.31 -2.51
N LEU A 84 11.32 -27.93 -2.79
CA LEU A 84 10.88 -29.15 -2.10
C LEU A 84 11.85 -30.32 -2.36
N LYS A 85 12.28 -30.49 -3.61
CA LYS A 85 13.25 -31.53 -3.98
C LYS A 85 14.61 -31.33 -3.30
N ALA A 86 15.06 -30.09 -3.11
CA ALA A 86 16.28 -29.79 -2.36
C ALA A 86 16.16 -30.26 -0.91
N VAL A 87 15.04 -29.95 -0.24
CA VAL A 87 14.76 -30.40 1.13
C VAL A 87 14.65 -31.90 1.26
N MET A 88 14.04 -32.59 0.28
CA MET A 88 13.90 -34.05 0.31
C MET A 88 15.25 -34.79 0.18
N LYS A 89 16.23 -34.18 -0.50
CA LYS A 89 17.56 -34.76 -0.70
C LYS A 89 18.47 -34.59 0.50
N ASP A 90 18.32 -33.49 1.22
CA ASP A 90 19.15 -33.19 2.37
C ASP A 90 18.53 -33.78 3.65
N THR A 91 19.03 -34.95 4.05
CA THR A 91 18.59 -35.64 5.28
C THR A 91 19.05 -34.94 6.56
N SER A 92 19.94 -33.95 6.46
CA SER A 92 20.40 -33.13 7.59
C SER A 92 19.51 -31.90 7.83
N VAL A 93 18.54 -31.65 6.95
CA VAL A 93 17.57 -30.55 7.11
C VAL A 93 16.80 -30.73 8.41
N ILE A 94 17.03 -29.80 9.32
CA ILE A 94 16.33 -29.72 10.60
C ILE A 94 14.85 -29.39 10.33
N ASP A 95 13.94 -29.95 11.14
CA ASP A 95 12.48 -29.80 11.00
C ASP A 95 12.02 -28.35 10.78
N GLY A 96 12.77 -27.38 11.31
CA GLY A 96 12.47 -25.98 11.10
C GLY A 96 12.56 -25.52 9.64
N LYS A 97 13.62 -25.89 8.92
CA LYS A 97 13.76 -25.50 7.52
C LYS A 97 12.73 -26.22 6.63
N ARG A 98 12.29 -27.41 7.03
CA ARG A 98 11.19 -28.14 6.38
C ARG A 98 9.85 -27.44 6.58
N LEU A 99 9.54 -27.01 7.82
CA LEU A 99 8.34 -26.20 8.11
C LEU A 99 8.30 -24.96 7.22
N GLU A 100 9.41 -24.21 7.17
CA GLU A 100 9.52 -23.01 6.36
C GLU A 100 9.21 -23.28 4.87
N ILE A 101 9.92 -24.22 4.26
CA ILE A 101 9.76 -24.51 2.82
C ILE A 101 8.39 -25.11 2.50
N ASN A 102 7.86 -26.01 3.34
CA ASN A 102 6.52 -26.56 3.15
C ASN A 102 5.45 -25.46 3.26
N SER A 103 5.62 -24.49 4.15
CA SER A 103 4.69 -23.36 4.29
C SER A 103 4.70 -22.45 3.07
N TYR A 104 5.88 -22.15 2.53
CA TYR A 104 6.01 -21.35 1.31
C TYR A 104 5.44 -22.09 0.10
N ALA A 105 5.75 -23.39 -0.02
CA ALA A 105 5.19 -24.23 -1.06
C ALA A 105 3.66 -24.24 -1.02
N GLU A 106 3.05 -24.43 0.14
CA GLU A 106 1.60 -24.40 0.29
C GLU A 106 1.01 -23.05 -0.16
N ARG A 107 1.57 -21.92 0.29
CA ARG A 107 1.12 -20.58 -0.10
C ARG A 107 1.25 -20.32 -1.61
N ILE A 108 2.37 -20.72 -2.21
CA ILE A 108 2.62 -20.52 -3.64
C ILE A 108 1.71 -21.43 -4.48
N LEU A 109 1.52 -22.70 -4.08
CA LEU A 109 0.62 -23.61 -4.80
C LEU A 109 -0.84 -23.14 -4.70
N GLN A 110 -1.28 -22.65 -3.53
CA GLN A 110 -2.61 -22.04 -3.39
C GLN A 110 -2.77 -20.79 -4.27
N THR A 111 -1.73 -19.97 -4.39
CA THR A 111 -1.69 -18.81 -5.30
C THR A 111 -1.91 -19.23 -6.76
N VAL A 112 -1.40 -20.39 -7.17
CA VAL A 112 -1.54 -20.92 -8.54
C VAL A 112 -2.90 -21.60 -8.77
N GLU A 113 -3.44 -22.31 -7.77
CA GLU A 113 -4.71 -23.04 -7.88
C GLU A 113 -5.94 -22.13 -7.89
N GLU A 114 -5.95 -21.14 -7.00
CA GLU A 114 -7.13 -20.33 -6.74
C GLU A 114 -6.74 -18.85 -6.80
N PRO A 115 -6.89 -18.17 -7.96
CA PRO A 115 -6.85 -16.72 -7.95
C PRO A 115 -7.86 -16.25 -6.91
N VAL A 116 -7.38 -15.50 -5.91
CA VAL A 116 -8.25 -15.00 -4.84
C VAL A 116 -9.32 -14.18 -5.53
N GLU A 117 -10.57 -14.67 -5.55
CA GLU A 117 -11.68 -13.84 -5.94
C GLU A 117 -11.61 -12.60 -5.04
N SER A 118 -11.34 -11.44 -5.64
CA SER A 118 -11.08 -10.16 -5.00
C SER A 118 -12.21 -9.66 -4.09
N ALA A 119 -13.29 -10.45 -4.00
CA ALA A 119 -14.55 -10.21 -3.32
C ALA A 119 -14.80 -11.13 -2.12
N TYR A 120 -13.78 -11.60 -1.37
CA TYR A 120 -14.05 -12.08 -0.01
C TYR A 120 -14.43 -10.90 0.90
N LEU A 121 -15.65 -10.42 0.72
CA LEU A 121 -16.31 -9.53 1.66
C LEU A 121 -16.98 -10.40 2.71
N PRO A 122 -16.71 -10.18 4.00
CA PRO A 122 -17.41 -10.89 5.04
C PRO A 122 -18.92 -10.70 4.85
N LYS A 123 -19.70 -11.79 4.96
CA LYS A 123 -21.18 -11.76 4.92
C LYS A 123 -21.68 -10.52 5.67
N ALA A 124 -22.65 -9.78 5.12
CA ALA A 124 -23.08 -8.46 5.62
C ALA A 124 -23.20 -8.34 7.15
N GLY A 125 -23.64 -9.40 7.85
CA GLY A 125 -23.68 -9.44 9.32
C GLY A 125 -22.31 -9.35 10.01
N LYS A 126 -21.26 -9.99 9.48
CA LYS A 126 -19.88 -9.87 9.96
C LYS A 126 -19.34 -8.45 9.70
N LEU A 127 -19.57 -7.89 8.51
CA LEU A 127 -19.18 -6.51 8.18
C LEU A 127 -19.86 -5.50 9.13
N PHE A 128 -21.18 -5.60 9.30
CA PHE A 128 -21.94 -4.79 10.24
C PHE A 128 -21.42 -4.93 11.67
N ARG A 129 -21.12 -6.16 12.12
CA ARG A 129 -20.52 -6.40 13.44
C ARG A 129 -19.16 -5.71 13.57
N ASN A 130 -18.28 -5.85 12.57
CA ASN A 130 -16.94 -5.27 12.62
C ASN A 130 -17.02 -3.74 12.68
N LEU A 131 -17.89 -3.12 11.89
CA LEU A 131 -18.10 -1.68 11.88
C LEU A 131 -18.74 -1.18 13.19
N LEU A 132 -19.87 -1.77 13.60
CA LEU A 132 -20.64 -1.32 14.77
C LEU A 132 -19.89 -1.58 16.08
N VAL A 133 -19.35 -2.78 16.27
CA VAL A 133 -18.60 -3.13 17.48
C VAL A 133 -17.29 -2.35 17.54
N GLY A 134 -16.63 -2.17 16.40
CA GLY A 134 -15.44 -1.33 16.29
C GLY A 134 -15.71 0.11 16.70
N ALA A 135 -16.75 0.73 16.15
CA ALA A 135 -17.09 2.12 16.44
C ALA A 135 -17.57 2.35 17.89
N ILE A 136 -18.33 1.41 18.47
CA ILE A 136 -18.91 1.58 19.81
C ILE A 136 -17.96 1.12 20.92
N VAL A 137 -17.36 -0.07 20.76
CA VAL A 137 -16.62 -0.77 21.83
C VAL A 137 -15.12 -0.77 21.58
N GLY A 138 -14.70 -0.49 20.35
CA GLY A 138 -13.32 -0.62 19.91
C GLY A 138 -12.93 -2.05 19.56
N GLN A 139 -12.12 -2.17 18.52
CA GLN A 139 -11.50 -3.42 18.10
C GLN A 139 -10.57 -3.94 19.19
N ARG A 140 -10.72 -5.22 19.52
CA ARG A 140 -10.02 -5.85 20.64
C ARG A 140 -8.74 -6.53 20.18
N ALA A 141 -7.62 -6.15 20.80
CA ALA A 141 -6.40 -6.93 20.86
C ALA A 141 -6.31 -7.70 22.20
N PRO A 142 -5.63 -8.85 22.24
CA PRO A 142 -5.31 -9.53 23.48
C PRO A 142 -4.53 -8.62 24.42
N GLY A 143 -4.83 -8.75 25.70
CA GLY A 143 -4.06 -8.13 26.76
C GLY A 143 -3.89 -9.12 27.89
N ILE A 144 -2.79 -8.97 28.63
CA ILE A 144 -2.45 -9.83 29.77
C ILE A 144 -2.04 -8.97 30.95
N SER A 145 -2.41 -9.41 32.15
CA SER A 145 -2.00 -8.77 33.40
C SER A 145 -0.49 -8.84 33.59
N ASP A 146 0.12 -7.84 34.23
CA ASP A 146 1.58 -7.77 34.41
C ASP A 146 2.17 -9.03 35.08
N ARG A 147 1.50 -9.59 36.09
CA ARG A 147 1.90 -10.87 36.71
C ARG A 147 2.00 -12.02 35.70
N LYS A 148 1.09 -12.10 34.73
CA LYS A 148 1.06 -13.17 33.71
C LYS A 148 2.08 -12.96 32.60
N LYS A 149 2.60 -11.74 32.43
CA LYS A 149 3.66 -11.44 31.45
C LYS A 149 4.98 -12.11 31.81
N MET A 150 5.21 -12.32 33.11
CA MET A 150 6.45 -12.85 33.69
C MET A 150 6.36 -14.32 34.11
N GLN A 151 5.22 -14.98 33.90
CA GLN A 151 5.02 -16.37 34.29
C GLN A 151 5.07 -17.27 33.05
N PRO A 152 5.62 -18.49 33.16
CA PRO A 152 5.52 -19.49 32.10
C PRO A 152 4.08 -19.64 31.62
N MET A 153 3.90 -19.64 30.31
CA MET A 153 2.55 -19.57 29.74
C MET A 153 1.80 -20.90 29.81
N GLY A 154 2.54 -22.02 29.89
CA GLY A 154 2.02 -23.39 29.86
C GLY A 154 1.53 -23.84 28.48
N GLU A 155 1.36 -25.14 28.31
CA GLU A 155 1.07 -25.80 27.02
C GLU A 155 -0.13 -25.17 26.29
N LYS A 156 -1.23 -24.93 27.00
CA LYS A 156 -2.46 -24.39 26.40
C LYS A 156 -2.28 -23.02 25.76
N ARG A 157 -1.40 -22.17 26.31
CA ARG A 157 -1.11 -20.85 25.71
C ARG A 157 -0.02 -20.96 24.65
N ALA A 158 0.99 -21.79 24.87
CA ALA A 158 2.03 -22.06 23.87
C ALA A 158 1.43 -22.53 22.54
N ASN A 159 0.43 -23.43 22.57
CA ASN A 159 -0.27 -23.90 21.36
C ASN A 159 -1.06 -22.80 20.62
N ARG A 160 -1.21 -21.60 21.20
CA ARG A 160 -1.82 -20.44 20.53
C ARG A 160 -0.78 -19.47 19.98
N GLU A 161 0.46 -19.54 20.44
CA GLU A 161 1.55 -18.71 19.91
C GLU A 161 1.85 -19.08 18.46
N SER A 162 2.59 -18.19 17.79
CA SER A 162 3.04 -18.41 16.42
C SER A 162 3.92 -19.66 16.33
N ALA A 163 3.82 -20.38 15.21
CA ALA A 163 4.70 -21.51 14.92
C ALA A 163 6.04 -21.09 14.31
N TYR A 164 6.15 -19.84 13.86
CA TYR A 164 7.31 -19.28 13.15
C TYR A 164 8.17 -18.41 14.08
N LEU A 165 8.42 -18.90 15.29
CA LEU A 165 9.31 -18.28 16.26
C LEU A 165 10.70 -18.89 16.16
N PHE A 166 11.67 -18.09 15.77
CA PHE A 166 12.98 -18.54 15.33
C PHE A 166 14.05 -18.32 16.40
N ASP A 167 14.80 -19.38 16.71
CA ASP A 167 16.02 -19.32 17.49
C ASP A 167 17.20 -19.09 16.54
N ARG A 168 17.72 -17.87 16.52
CA ARG A 168 18.85 -17.50 15.67
C ARG A 168 20.14 -18.25 16.01
N HIS A 169 20.35 -18.60 17.28
CA HIS A 169 21.58 -19.28 17.70
C HIS A 169 21.60 -20.74 17.24
N ARG A 170 20.44 -21.40 17.29
CA ARG A 170 20.29 -22.80 16.85
C ARG A 170 19.94 -22.92 15.37
N GLY A 171 19.42 -21.88 14.74
CA GLY A 171 18.94 -21.91 13.35
C GLY A 171 17.65 -22.73 13.18
N VAL A 172 16.82 -22.82 14.22
CA VAL A 172 15.61 -23.67 14.25
C VAL A 172 14.42 -22.91 14.84
N PHE A 173 13.20 -23.37 14.58
CA PHE A 173 12.02 -22.83 15.24
C PHE A 173 11.78 -23.47 16.61
N TYR A 174 11.29 -22.68 17.56
CA TYR A 174 10.93 -23.18 18.88
C TYR A 174 9.76 -24.19 18.80
N SER A 175 9.79 -25.21 19.65
CA SER A 175 8.67 -26.13 19.85
C SER A 175 7.64 -25.55 20.82
N TYR A 176 6.39 -26.05 20.79
CA TYR A 176 5.39 -25.64 21.77
C TYR A 176 5.76 -26.03 23.21
N GLU A 177 6.49 -27.12 23.39
CA GLU A 177 7.02 -27.52 24.70
C GLU A 177 8.00 -26.47 25.22
N GLU A 178 8.94 -26.01 24.39
CA GLU A 178 9.88 -24.95 24.75
C GLU A 178 9.14 -23.64 25.05
N LEU A 179 8.21 -23.24 24.19
CA LEU A 179 7.40 -22.03 24.39
C LEU A 179 6.54 -22.10 25.67
N SER A 180 6.11 -23.29 26.08
CA SER A 180 5.30 -23.48 27.30
C SER A 180 6.05 -23.11 28.58
N LEU A 181 7.38 -23.25 28.55
CA LEU A 181 8.28 -22.92 29.64
C LEU A 181 8.63 -21.42 29.66
N MET A 182 8.44 -20.73 28.54
CA MET A 182 8.67 -19.31 28.41
C MET A 182 7.46 -18.49 28.89
N SER A 183 7.75 -17.31 29.39
CA SER A 183 6.75 -16.28 29.65
C SER A 183 6.34 -15.56 28.35
N PRO A 184 5.15 -14.95 28.31
CA PRO A 184 4.76 -14.14 27.15
C PRO A 184 5.74 -13.02 26.82
N LEU A 185 6.40 -12.43 27.83
CA LEU A 185 7.41 -11.39 27.60
C LEU A 185 8.64 -11.95 26.87
N GLU A 186 9.16 -13.10 27.31
CA GLU A 186 10.28 -13.76 26.64
C GLU A 186 9.91 -14.17 25.20
N VAL A 187 8.69 -14.68 24.99
CA VAL A 187 8.21 -15.01 23.63
C VAL A 187 8.06 -13.79 22.73
N ALA A 188 7.71 -12.62 23.30
CA ALA A 188 7.65 -11.37 22.54
C ALA A 188 9.03 -10.85 22.11
N GLU A 189 10.12 -11.27 22.77
CA GLU A 189 11.50 -10.95 22.37
C GLU A 189 12.05 -11.89 21.29
N LEU A 190 11.43 -13.05 21.09
CA LEU A 190 11.75 -13.91 19.96
C LEU A 190 11.44 -13.21 18.64
N ASP A 191 12.03 -13.68 17.55
CA ASP A 191 11.86 -13.07 16.24
C ASP A 191 11.46 -14.12 15.19
N ILE A 192 11.24 -13.65 13.96
CA ILE A 192 11.00 -14.49 12.79
C ILE A 192 12.33 -14.91 12.12
N SER A 193 12.24 -15.88 11.19
CA SER A 193 13.40 -16.29 10.39
C SER A 193 13.96 -15.12 9.54
N PRO A 194 15.28 -14.99 9.36
CA PRO A 194 15.89 -14.04 8.43
C PRO A 194 15.43 -14.19 6.97
N THR A 195 14.80 -15.30 6.60
CA THR A 195 14.27 -15.56 5.25
C THR A 195 12.74 -15.49 5.15
N HIS A 196 12.07 -15.03 6.21
CA HIS A 196 10.60 -14.90 6.26
C HIS A 196 10.07 -14.04 5.10
N PRO A 197 8.99 -14.43 4.38
CA PRO A 197 8.63 -13.81 3.10
C PRO A 197 7.99 -12.43 3.25
N ILE A 198 7.23 -12.22 4.34
CA ILE A 198 6.46 -10.99 4.58
C ILE A 198 7.32 -9.87 5.19
N TRP A 199 8.21 -10.23 6.13
CA TRP A 199 8.80 -9.29 7.08
C TRP A 199 10.28 -9.59 7.30
N GLN A 200 11.05 -8.55 7.57
CA GLN A 200 12.47 -8.62 7.87
C GLN A 200 12.64 -8.94 9.36
N SER A 201 13.56 -9.84 9.70
CA SER A 201 13.94 -10.00 11.11
C SER A 201 14.45 -8.67 11.66
N ARG A 202 14.25 -8.39 12.95
CA ARG A 202 14.73 -7.17 13.61
C ARG A 202 16.24 -6.99 13.45
N THR A 203 17.01 -8.08 13.40
CA THR A 203 18.45 -8.01 13.10
C THR A 203 18.68 -7.50 11.67
N GLU A 204 18.09 -8.15 10.67
CA GLU A 204 18.27 -7.74 9.27
C GLU A 204 17.81 -6.29 9.06
N PHE A 205 16.72 -5.90 9.73
CA PHE A 205 16.21 -4.54 9.65
C PHE A 205 17.17 -3.53 10.31
N ALA A 206 17.73 -3.87 11.47
CA ALA A 206 18.73 -3.03 12.14
C ALA A 206 19.99 -2.80 11.27
N ASP A 207 20.38 -3.80 10.47
CA ASP A 207 21.50 -3.66 9.53
C ASP A 207 21.19 -2.68 8.39
N LYS A 208 19.93 -2.54 7.99
CA LYS A 208 19.49 -1.55 6.98
C LYS A 208 19.25 -0.17 7.58
N GLY A 209 18.78 -0.09 8.81
CA GLY A 209 18.48 1.15 9.52
C GLY A 209 17.57 2.09 8.73
N GLU A 210 17.97 3.35 8.62
CA GLU A 210 17.22 4.41 7.91
C GLU A 210 17.16 4.20 6.39
N HIS A 211 17.90 3.22 5.84
CA HIS A 211 17.98 2.96 4.40
C HIS A 211 17.01 1.86 3.93
N ALA A 212 16.06 1.41 4.74
CA ALA A 212 15.13 0.34 4.36
C ALA A 212 14.34 0.66 3.08
N VAL A 213 13.74 1.85 2.99
CA VAL A 213 12.99 2.31 1.80
C VAL A 213 13.91 2.43 0.58
N ALA A 214 15.07 3.08 0.73
CA ALA A 214 16.02 3.26 -0.37
C ALA A 214 16.56 1.92 -0.89
N SER A 215 16.77 0.95 0.01
CA SER A 215 17.24 -0.40 -0.34
C SER A 215 16.18 -1.15 -1.15
N PHE A 216 14.91 -1.07 -0.73
CA PHE A 216 13.77 -1.60 -1.50
C PHE A 216 13.67 -0.96 -2.88
N GLU A 217 13.71 0.38 -2.97
CA GLU A 217 13.66 1.09 -4.24
C GLU A 217 14.81 0.69 -5.17
N ALA A 218 16.03 0.52 -4.64
CA ALA A 218 17.19 0.07 -5.39
C ALA A 218 17.05 -1.38 -5.91
N GLU A 219 16.45 -2.28 -5.14
CA GLU A 219 16.15 -3.65 -5.57
C GLU A 219 15.14 -3.67 -6.72
N MET A 220 14.03 -2.94 -6.59
CA MET A 220 13.02 -2.78 -7.65
C MET A 220 13.64 -2.22 -8.94
N ILE A 221 14.42 -1.15 -8.82
CA ILE A 221 15.05 -0.48 -9.97
C ILE A 221 16.07 -1.41 -10.63
N ARG A 222 16.82 -2.20 -9.86
CA ARG A 222 17.78 -3.17 -10.40
C ARG A 222 17.08 -4.24 -11.23
N GLY A 223 15.99 -4.82 -10.73
CA GLY A 223 15.19 -5.81 -11.44
C GLY A 223 14.64 -5.24 -12.77
N ILE A 224 13.95 -4.10 -12.70
CA ILE A 224 13.38 -3.45 -13.89
C ILE A 224 14.47 -3.09 -14.91
N THR A 225 15.61 -2.57 -14.43
CA THR A 225 16.75 -2.25 -15.30
C THR A 225 17.29 -3.49 -16.01
N ALA A 226 17.34 -4.64 -15.33
CA ALA A 226 17.78 -5.89 -15.94
C ALA A 226 16.80 -6.35 -17.02
N ALA A 227 15.50 -6.39 -16.71
CA ALA A 227 14.46 -6.79 -17.66
C ALA A 227 14.46 -5.91 -18.92
N LEU A 228 14.48 -4.58 -18.76
CA LEU A 228 14.51 -3.65 -19.90
C LEU A 228 15.80 -3.76 -20.74
N LYS A 229 16.92 -4.20 -20.15
CA LYS A 229 18.16 -4.47 -20.91
C LYS A 229 18.08 -5.77 -21.69
N GLU A 230 17.46 -6.79 -21.12
CA GLU A 230 17.22 -8.07 -21.78
C GLU A 230 16.30 -7.90 -23.00
N GLU A 231 15.27 -7.06 -22.89
CA GLU A 231 14.39 -6.67 -24.00
C GLU A 231 15.08 -5.76 -25.05
N GLY A 232 16.29 -5.27 -24.78
CA GLY A 232 16.98 -4.31 -25.63
C GLY A 232 16.34 -2.91 -25.68
N VAL A 233 15.43 -2.61 -24.76
CA VAL A 233 14.77 -1.29 -24.61
C VAL A 233 15.74 -0.28 -23.99
N LEU A 234 16.56 -0.73 -23.04
CA LEU A 234 17.51 0.10 -22.31
C LEU A 234 18.96 -0.24 -22.70
N GLY A 235 19.82 0.77 -22.86
CA GLY A 235 21.23 0.56 -23.19
C GLY A 235 22.02 -0.11 -22.06
N SER A 236 23.11 -0.81 -22.38
CA SER A 236 23.92 -1.57 -21.39
C SER A 236 24.46 -0.73 -20.22
N GLY A 237 24.77 0.54 -20.46
CA GLY A 237 25.25 1.50 -19.46
C GLY A 237 24.14 2.34 -18.80
N GLU A 238 22.88 2.16 -19.17
CA GLU A 238 21.77 2.95 -18.65
C GLU A 238 21.14 2.26 -17.42
N THR A 239 20.34 3.02 -16.67
CA THR A 239 19.60 2.56 -15.50
C THR A 239 18.22 3.17 -15.54
N TYR A 240 17.21 2.36 -15.25
CA TYR A 240 15.84 2.86 -15.18
C TYR A 240 15.70 3.86 -14.03
N ARG A 241 15.07 5.01 -14.29
CA ARG A 241 14.93 6.11 -13.33
C ARG A 241 13.45 6.44 -13.16
N PRO A 242 12.73 5.86 -12.19
CA PRO A 242 11.28 6.02 -12.06
C PRO A 242 10.86 7.49 -11.90
N HIS A 243 11.66 8.30 -11.19
CA HIS A 243 11.39 9.73 -11.01
C HIS A 243 11.45 10.56 -12.31
N LEU A 244 12.16 10.09 -13.35
CA LEU A 244 12.17 10.71 -14.68
C LEU A 244 11.14 10.06 -15.59
N ALA A 245 11.07 8.73 -15.59
CA ALA A 245 10.18 7.95 -16.44
C ALA A 245 8.72 8.33 -16.22
N ARG A 246 8.32 8.54 -14.96
CA ARG A 246 6.96 8.94 -14.58
C ARG A 246 6.55 10.34 -15.07
N ARG A 247 7.47 11.17 -15.58
CA ARG A 247 7.14 12.56 -15.95
C ARG A 247 6.37 12.67 -17.26
N VAL A 248 6.45 11.64 -18.10
CA VAL A 248 5.70 11.54 -19.36
C VAL A 248 5.12 10.15 -19.43
N LEU A 249 3.80 10.06 -19.27
CA LEU A 249 3.03 8.82 -19.35
C LEU A 249 2.10 8.88 -20.56
N PHE A 250 1.77 7.71 -21.11
CA PHE A 250 0.86 7.53 -22.21
C PHE A 250 -0.35 6.77 -21.70
N LEU A 251 -1.54 7.36 -21.81
CA LEU A 251 -2.78 6.70 -21.40
C LEU A 251 -2.96 5.43 -22.23
N ASP A 252 -3.21 4.32 -21.54
CA ASP A 252 -3.61 3.07 -22.14
C ASP A 252 -5.14 2.96 -22.04
N GLU A 253 -5.65 2.86 -20.81
CA GLU A 253 -7.09 2.72 -20.55
C GLU A 253 -7.53 3.30 -19.21
N VAL A 254 -8.80 3.68 -19.13
CA VAL A 254 -9.49 3.98 -17.87
C VAL A 254 -10.14 2.69 -17.36
N TYR A 255 -9.91 2.37 -16.08
CA TYR A 255 -10.53 1.20 -15.47
C TYR A 255 -12.04 1.44 -15.29
N ARG A 256 -12.88 0.46 -15.63
CA ARG A 256 -14.35 0.56 -15.48
C ARG A 256 -14.85 0.39 -14.04
N SER A 257 -14.18 -0.47 -13.27
CA SER A 257 -14.61 -0.80 -11.91
C SER A 257 -13.42 -0.79 -10.97
N ALA A 258 -13.41 0.18 -10.08
CA ALA A 258 -12.50 0.17 -8.96
C ALA A 258 -13.05 1.00 -7.81
N THR A 259 -12.32 0.95 -6.71
CA THR A 259 -12.68 1.57 -5.46
C THR A 259 -12.45 3.11 -5.53
N SER A 260 -11.54 3.57 -6.40
CA SER A 260 -11.16 4.97 -6.65
C SER A 260 -10.95 5.19 -8.15
N ALA A 261 -11.11 6.44 -8.62
CA ALA A 261 -10.87 6.79 -10.01
C ALA A 261 -9.41 6.50 -10.40
N LYS A 262 -9.21 5.66 -11.41
CA LYS A 262 -7.87 5.21 -11.83
C LYS A 262 -7.80 4.84 -13.30
N ALA A 263 -6.60 4.96 -13.86
CA ALA A 263 -6.27 4.62 -15.24
C ALA A 263 -4.95 3.83 -15.29
N LYS A 264 -4.81 3.01 -16.33
CA LYS A 264 -3.57 2.37 -16.73
C LYS A 264 -2.85 3.28 -17.72
N ALA A 265 -1.54 3.41 -17.56
CA ALA A 265 -0.68 4.17 -18.44
C ALA A 265 0.66 3.46 -18.61
N GLU A 266 1.43 3.85 -19.62
CA GLU A 266 2.80 3.39 -19.82
C GLU A 266 3.78 4.57 -19.83
N ASP A 267 5.03 4.35 -19.44
CA ASP A 267 6.10 5.33 -19.69
C ASP A 267 6.75 5.15 -21.08
N GLY A 268 7.74 5.97 -21.39
CA GLY A 268 8.48 5.90 -22.66
C GLY A 268 9.18 4.56 -22.93
N PHE A 269 9.45 3.75 -21.90
CA PHE A 269 10.02 2.41 -22.03
C PHE A 269 8.95 1.33 -22.15
N GLY A 270 7.67 1.68 -21.98
CA GLY A 270 6.56 0.75 -21.96
C GLY A 270 6.38 0.04 -20.62
N MET A 271 6.95 0.56 -19.53
CA MET A 271 6.64 0.05 -18.19
C MET A 271 5.23 0.51 -17.81
N GLU A 272 4.43 -0.39 -17.23
CA GLU A 272 3.09 -0.07 -16.77
C GLU A 272 3.12 0.78 -15.49
N TRP A 273 2.27 1.81 -15.49
CA TRP A 273 1.95 2.67 -14.37
C TRP A 273 0.44 2.68 -14.14
N LYS A 274 0.03 2.71 -12.88
CA LYS A 274 -1.35 3.02 -12.51
C LYS A 274 -1.42 4.45 -12.00
N LEU A 275 -2.26 5.25 -12.65
CA LEU A 275 -2.59 6.62 -12.28
C LEU A 275 -3.87 6.62 -11.45
N LYS A 276 -3.87 7.29 -10.30
CA LYS A 276 -5.01 7.38 -9.37
C LYS A 276 -5.34 8.85 -9.10
N TRP A 277 -6.62 9.14 -8.86
CA TRP A 277 -7.09 10.45 -8.38
C TRP A 277 -7.95 10.28 -7.11
N GLY A 278 -8.13 11.37 -6.37
CA GLY A 278 -8.91 11.36 -5.12
C GLY A 278 -8.05 11.30 -3.85
N ASP A 279 -8.63 10.81 -2.77
CA ASP A 279 -8.08 10.92 -1.42
C ASP A 279 -6.92 9.96 -1.11
N GLU A 280 -6.73 8.93 -1.95
CA GLU A 280 -5.69 7.90 -1.79
C GLU A 280 -4.29 8.37 -2.26
N THR A 281 -4.24 9.38 -3.16
CA THR A 281 -3.04 9.79 -3.91
C THR A 281 -1.84 10.16 -3.03
N ALA A 282 -2.09 10.88 -1.94
CA ALA A 282 -1.08 11.36 -1.01
C ALA A 282 -0.80 10.36 0.12
N VAL A 283 -1.72 9.41 0.35
CA VAL A 283 -1.74 8.54 1.54
C VAL A 283 -1.00 7.23 1.30
N GLU A 284 -1.17 6.65 0.12
CA GLU A 284 -0.55 5.38 -0.24
C GLU A 284 0.99 5.44 -0.26
N PRO A 285 1.64 6.51 -0.79
CA PRO A 285 3.10 6.66 -0.72
C PRO A 285 3.65 6.71 0.70
N VAL A 286 2.89 7.30 1.63
CA VAL A 286 3.26 7.37 3.05
C VAL A 286 3.14 5.99 3.69
N SER A 287 1.99 5.34 3.51
CA SER A 287 1.68 4.06 4.14
C SER A 287 2.62 2.94 3.68
N SER A 288 2.95 2.93 2.38
CA SER A 288 3.92 1.98 1.79
C SER A 288 5.31 2.15 2.41
N ARG A 289 5.76 3.39 2.60
CA ARG A 289 7.06 3.68 3.23
C ARG A 289 7.05 3.37 4.73
N LEU A 290 5.97 3.65 5.44
CA LEU A 290 5.80 3.26 6.84
C LEU A 290 5.80 1.73 7.00
N TYR A 291 5.19 0.98 6.07
CA TYR A 291 5.21 -0.47 6.05
C TYR A 291 6.65 -1.01 5.90
N LEU A 292 7.40 -0.49 4.94
CA LEU A 292 8.81 -0.83 4.74
C LEU A 292 9.67 -0.47 5.96
N ASN A 293 9.47 0.72 6.52
CA ASN A 293 10.17 1.18 7.71
C ASN A 293 9.78 0.43 8.99
N ALA A 294 8.64 -0.26 9.02
CA ALA A 294 8.28 -1.15 10.11
C ALA A 294 8.99 -2.53 9.99
N GLY A 295 9.53 -2.86 8.81
CA GLY A 295 10.18 -4.14 8.52
C GLY A 295 9.52 -4.95 7.42
N GLY A 296 8.47 -4.43 6.76
CA GLY A 296 7.89 -5.06 5.59
C GLY A 296 8.93 -5.30 4.48
N ARG A 297 8.85 -6.44 3.78
CA ARG A 297 9.78 -6.73 2.66
C ARG A 297 9.35 -6.14 1.34
N MET A 298 8.05 -6.12 1.07
CA MET A 298 7.52 -5.80 -0.24
C MET A 298 6.23 -5.01 -0.13
N THR A 299 6.06 -4.05 -1.03
CA THR A 299 4.85 -3.24 -1.22
C THR A 299 4.89 -2.71 -2.65
N ASP A 300 3.83 -2.05 -3.11
CA ASP A 300 3.88 -1.33 -4.37
C ASP A 300 4.73 -0.06 -4.27
N LEU A 301 5.49 0.24 -5.32
CA LEU A 301 6.27 1.46 -5.42
C LEU A 301 5.38 2.63 -5.84
N THR A 302 4.99 3.44 -4.87
CA THR A 302 4.00 4.50 -5.03
C THR A 302 4.57 5.90 -4.82
N PHE A 303 4.00 6.86 -5.55
CA PHE A 303 4.41 8.25 -5.55
C PHE A 303 3.21 9.20 -5.59
N SER A 304 3.30 10.31 -4.88
CA SER A 304 2.47 11.49 -5.16
C SER A 304 3.02 12.22 -6.38
N GLY A 305 2.14 12.78 -7.20
CA GLY A 305 2.52 13.63 -8.32
C GLY A 305 1.47 14.68 -8.67
N GLY A 306 1.74 15.43 -9.73
CA GLY A 306 0.80 16.35 -10.34
C GLY A 306 0.98 17.80 -9.92
N SER A 307 2.16 18.31 -9.59
CA SER A 307 2.31 19.77 -9.41
C SER A 307 2.37 20.56 -10.74
N GLY A 308 1.61 20.14 -11.75
CA GLY A 308 1.63 20.69 -13.12
C GLY A 308 2.61 19.98 -14.09
N PRO A 309 2.82 20.55 -15.30
CA PRO A 309 3.51 19.89 -16.41
C PRO A 309 5.02 19.67 -16.19
N SER A 310 5.60 20.25 -15.14
CA SER A 310 6.98 19.96 -14.74
C SER A 310 7.14 18.62 -14.03
N ASP A 311 6.06 18.08 -13.46
CA ASP A 311 6.07 16.86 -12.67
C ASP A 311 5.47 15.68 -13.42
N LEU A 312 4.28 15.84 -14.03
CA LEU A 312 3.63 14.80 -14.83
C LEU A 312 2.88 15.40 -16.02
N ILE A 313 3.05 14.76 -17.18
CA ILE A 313 2.21 14.92 -18.37
C ILE A 313 1.67 13.54 -18.75
N LEU A 314 0.35 13.44 -18.90
CA LEU A 314 -0.34 12.29 -19.48
C LEU A 314 -0.69 12.62 -20.94
N VAL A 315 -0.19 11.83 -21.88
CA VAL A 315 -0.52 11.91 -23.29
C VAL A 315 -1.69 10.97 -23.59
N LEU A 316 -2.81 11.52 -24.05
CA LEU A 316 -4.04 10.78 -24.35
C LEU A 316 -3.94 10.03 -25.67
N ARG A 317 -4.79 9.03 -25.92
CA ARG A 317 -4.72 8.13 -27.08
C ARG A 317 -4.68 8.91 -28.41
N ASP A 318 -4.12 8.27 -29.44
CA ASP A 318 -4.12 8.83 -30.79
C ASP A 318 -5.56 8.78 -31.36
N PRO A 319 -6.17 9.94 -31.69
CA PRO A 319 -7.54 9.98 -32.21
C PRO A 319 -7.69 9.28 -33.57
N SER A 320 -6.59 9.04 -34.30
CA SER A 320 -6.62 8.30 -35.56
C SER A 320 -6.68 6.78 -35.39
N LYS A 321 -6.55 6.29 -34.15
CA LYS A 321 -6.58 4.87 -33.79
C LYS A 321 -7.86 4.51 -33.02
N SER A 322 -9.02 4.97 -33.50
CA SER A 322 -10.30 4.39 -33.07
C SER A 322 -10.32 2.94 -33.55
N GLU A 323 -10.31 1.99 -32.63
CA GLU A 323 -10.61 0.61 -32.97
C GLU A 323 -12.14 0.50 -33.00
N ASP A 324 -12.72 -0.21 -33.97
CA ASP A 324 -14.17 -0.38 -34.12
C ASP A 324 -14.77 -1.30 -33.00
N ASP A 325 -14.23 -1.24 -31.78
CA ASP A 325 -14.60 -2.11 -30.67
C ASP A 325 -15.46 -1.38 -29.62
N ASP A 326 -16.43 -2.11 -29.06
CA ASP A 326 -17.38 -1.67 -28.01
C ASP A 326 -16.69 -1.23 -26.68
N GLU A 327 -15.35 -1.11 -26.65
CA GLU A 327 -14.54 -0.66 -25.51
C GLU A 327 -13.96 0.77 -25.65
N ASP A 328 -14.32 1.49 -26.72
CA ASP A 328 -13.82 2.86 -27.02
C ASP A 328 -13.89 3.85 -25.83
N GLU A 329 -14.93 3.75 -24.98
CA GLU A 329 -15.11 4.63 -23.82
C GLU A 329 -13.98 4.55 -22.78
N ARG A 330 -13.20 3.46 -22.77
CA ARG A 330 -12.04 3.31 -21.86
C ARG A 330 -10.80 4.03 -22.40
N HIS A 331 -10.78 4.40 -23.66
CA HIS A 331 -9.58 4.79 -24.39
C HIS A 331 -9.63 6.24 -24.86
N SER A 332 -9.63 7.17 -23.91
CA SER A 332 -9.80 8.60 -24.20
C SER A 332 -8.68 9.19 -25.06
N ALA A 333 -9.04 9.82 -26.18
CA ALA A 333 -8.16 10.56 -27.08
C ALA A 333 -8.22 12.08 -26.84
N THR A 334 -9.32 12.58 -26.27
CA THR A 334 -9.49 14.00 -25.90
C THR A 334 -9.67 14.18 -24.39
N LEU A 335 -9.50 15.42 -23.92
CA LEU A 335 -9.73 15.72 -22.50
C LEU A 335 -11.19 15.48 -22.09
N ASP A 336 -12.14 15.88 -22.94
CA ASP A 336 -13.57 15.76 -22.64
C ASP A 336 -13.98 14.28 -22.51
N GLU A 337 -13.45 13.40 -23.37
CA GLU A 337 -13.62 11.95 -23.25
C GLU A 337 -13.05 11.41 -21.95
N LEU A 338 -11.87 11.87 -21.52
CA LEU A 338 -11.27 11.41 -20.26
C LEU A 338 -12.09 11.83 -19.04
N VAL A 339 -12.54 13.09 -19.01
CA VAL A 339 -13.39 13.59 -17.93
C VAL A 339 -14.71 12.82 -17.89
N THR A 340 -15.33 12.60 -19.06
CA THR A 340 -16.60 11.87 -19.18
C THR A 340 -16.45 10.42 -18.73
N ALA A 341 -15.43 9.69 -19.20
CA ALA A 341 -15.18 8.31 -18.81
C ALA A 341 -14.98 8.16 -17.29
N ILE A 342 -14.22 9.08 -16.68
CA ILE A 342 -13.99 9.05 -15.23
C ILE A 342 -15.28 9.37 -14.45
N ASP A 343 -16.08 10.34 -14.88
CA ASP A 343 -17.37 10.63 -14.22
C ASP A 343 -18.39 9.50 -14.42
N ASP A 344 -18.47 8.91 -15.60
CA ASP A 344 -19.41 7.83 -15.89
C ASP A 344 -19.06 6.55 -15.11
N PHE A 345 -17.77 6.19 -15.01
CA PHE A 345 -17.35 4.98 -14.30
C PHE A 345 -17.34 5.15 -12.78
N TYR A 346 -17.04 6.35 -12.27
CA TYR A 346 -16.80 6.56 -10.83
C TYR A 346 -17.71 7.59 -10.16
N GLY A 347 -18.45 8.41 -10.92
CA GLY A 347 -19.12 9.61 -10.41
C GLY A 347 -18.12 10.62 -9.84
N PHE A 348 -16.94 10.72 -10.46
CA PHE A 348 -15.81 11.51 -10.00
C PHE A 348 -15.52 12.66 -10.97
N ASP A 349 -15.66 13.90 -10.50
CA ASP A 349 -15.31 15.09 -11.28
C ASP A 349 -13.79 15.27 -11.31
N LEU A 350 -13.19 15.03 -12.48
CA LEU A 350 -11.76 15.19 -12.71
C LEU A 350 -11.34 16.67 -12.89
N ASN A 351 -12.26 17.59 -13.19
CA ASN A 351 -11.91 18.97 -13.53
C ASN A 351 -11.08 19.70 -12.47
N PRO A 352 -11.39 19.61 -11.16
CA PRO A 352 -10.59 20.24 -10.12
C PRO A 352 -9.15 19.73 -10.05
N TYR A 353 -8.89 18.52 -10.57
CA TYR A 353 -7.58 17.88 -10.61
C TYR A 353 -6.77 18.27 -11.84
N ILE A 354 -7.36 18.91 -12.84
CA ILE A 354 -6.64 19.33 -14.04
C ILE A 354 -5.92 20.66 -13.76
N HIS A 355 -4.62 20.67 -13.98
CA HIS A 355 -3.82 21.89 -13.93
C HIS A 355 -3.86 22.61 -15.28
N SER A 356 -3.59 21.89 -16.36
CA SER A 356 -3.54 22.42 -17.72
C SER A 356 -3.62 21.28 -18.72
N SER A 357 -4.11 21.57 -19.92
CA SER A 357 -4.20 20.62 -21.03
C SER A 357 -3.98 21.34 -22.36
N GLY A 358 -3.82 20.57 -23.42
CA GLY A 358 -3.79 21.10 -24.78
C GLY A 358 -3.43 20.04 -25.80
N GLN A 359 -3.15 20.47 -27.04
CA GLN A 359 -2.61 19.61 -28.08
C GLN A 359 -1.09 19.71 -28.15
N ILE A 360 -0.46 18.59 -28.51
CA ILE A 360 0.97 18.52 -28.81
C ILE A 360 1.18 19.02 -30.24
N THR A 361 2.01 20.04 -30.40
CA THR A 361 2.31 20.65 -31.70
C THR A 361 3.81 20.60 -31.98
N SER A 362 4.20 20.85 -33.24
CA SER A 362 5.61 20.95 -33.63
C SER A 362 6.37 22.00 -32.81
N GLU A 363 5.69 23.06 -32.37
CA GLU A 363 6.29 24.17 -31.62
C GLU A 363 6.49 23.85 -30.13
N ASN A 364 5.67 22.98 -29.54
CA ASN A 364 5.69 22.70 -28.10
C ASN A 364 6.23 21.31 -27.72
N VAL A 365 6.34 20.37 -28.66
CA VAL A 365 6.68 18.97 -28.36
C VAL A 365 8.02 18.82 -27.64
N GLU A 366 9.02 19.64 -28.00
CA GLU A 366 10.34 19.60 -27.39
C GLU A 366 10.33 20.05 -25.93
N SER A 367 9.58 21.11 -25.60
CA SER A 367 9.51 21.66 -24.24
C SER A 367 8.61 20.84 -23.33
N LEU A 368 7.49 20.35 -23.87
CA LEU A 368 6.51 19.51 -23.20
C LEU A 368 7.10 18.13 -22.89
N LEU A 369 7.64 17.45 -23.91
CA LEU A 369 8.22 16.10 -23.78
C LEU A 369 9.73 16.14 -23.52
N ARG A 370 10.24 17.17 -22.85
CA ARG A 370 11.68 17.31 -22.54
C ARG A 370 12.23 16.19 -21.65
N ASN A 371 11.35 15.60 -20.82
CA ASN A 371 11.71 14.51 -19.91
C ASN A 371 11.47 13.12 -20.53
N LEU A 372 10.98 13.04 -21.76
CA LEU A 372 10.83 11.77 -22.46
C LEU A 372 12.21 11.12 -22.65
N PRO A 373 12.43 9.87 -22.21
CA PRO A 373 13.73 9.22 -22.33
C PRO A 373 14.19 9.07 -23.78
N LYS A 374 15.50 9.16 -24.03
CA LYS A 374 16.06 8.98 -25.39
C LYS A 374 15.87 7.57 -25.93
N GLY A 375 15.92 6.56 -25.07
CA GLY A 375 15.66 5.14 -25.40
C GLY A 375 14.18 4.77 -25.45
N SER A 376 13.27 5.73 -25.66
CA SER A 376 11.84 5.42 -25.69
C SER A 376 11.50 4.47 -26.85
N LYS A 377 10.51 3.59 -26.65
CA LYS A 377 9.95 2.71 -27.69
C LYS A 377 9.52 3.55 -28.89
N LYS A 378 9.61 2.99 -30.11
CA LYS A 378 9.32 3.72 -31.37
C LYS A 378 7.94 4.38 -31.38
N LYS A 379 6.93 3.73 -30.76
CA LYS A 379 5.56 4.26 -30.64
C LYS A 379 5.47 5.55 -29.80
N TYR A 380 6.50 5.89 -29.02
CA TYR A 380 6.55 7.03 -28.12
C TYR A 380 7.50 8.14 -28.56
N LEU A 381 8.06 8.05 -29.78
CA LEU A 381 8.90 9.12 -30.31
C LEU A 381 8.11 10.42 -30.45
N LYS A 382 8.77 11.55 -30.17
CA LYS A 382 8.15 12.89 -30.14
C LYS A 382 7.34 13.23 -31.39
N ASN A 383 7.84 12.89 -32.57
CA ASN A 383 7.16 13.14 -33.84
C ASN A 383 5.84 12.35 -33.99
N GLN A 384 5.71 11.20 -33.33
CA GLN A 384 4.48 10.41 -33.29
C GLN A 384 3.43 11.02 -32.33
N MET A 385 3.84 11.96 -31.48
CA MET A 385 2.97 12.56 -30.48
C MET A 385 2.25 13.82 -30.97
N ILE A 386 2.72 14.41 -32.08
CA ILE A 386 2.12 15.62 -32.65
C ILE A 386 0.66 15.33 -33.04
N GLY A 387 -0.25 16.21 -32.62
CA GLY A 387 -1.70 16.09 -32.81
C GLY A 387 -2.44 15.45 -31.63
N ARG A 388 -1.74 14.72 -30.75
CA ARG A 388 -2.36 14.10 -29.56
C ARG A 388 -2.66 15.16 -28.50
N HIS A 389 -3.64 14.89 -27.65
CA HIS A 389 -3.91 15.70 -26.46
C HIS A 389 -3.00 15.32 -25.30
N TRP A 390 -2.68 16.29 -24.47
CA TRP A 390 -1.95 16.09 -23.23
C TRP A 390 -2.70 16.76 -22.06
N VAL A 391 -2.53 16.18 -20.88
CA VAL A 391 -3.10 16.68 -19.63
C VAL A 391 -2.03 16.66 -18.55
N ALA A 392 -1.95 17.74 -17.78
CA ALA A 392 -1.22 17.80 -16.52
C ALA A 392 -2.19 18.02 -15.38
N PHE A 393 -1.91 17.38 -14.25
CA PHE A 393 -2.77 17.41 -13.06
C PHE A 393 -2.23 18.41 -12.03
N ARG A 394 -3.05 18.72 -11.03
CA ARG A 394 -2.73 19.42 -9.76
C ARG A 394 -2.41 18.42 -8.63
N GLU A 395 -3.02 17.26 -8.68
CA GLU A 395 -2.83 16.16 -7.74
C GLU A 395 -3.14 14.83 -8.44
N CYS A 396 -2.27 13.84 -8.27
CA CYS A 396 -2.50 12.47 -8.70
C CYS A 396 -1.59 11.51 -7.91
N GLY A 397 -1.93 10.23 -7.91
CA GLY A 397 -1.11 9.15 -7.37
C GLY A 397 -0.59 8.29 -8.50
N LEU A 398 0.64 7.80 -8.36
CA LEU A 398 1.31 6.95 -9.34
C LEU A 398 1.80 5.68 -8.65
N GLU A 399 1.52 4.53 -9.24
CA GLU A 399 1.97 3.22 -8.78
C GLU A 399 2.72 2.55 -9.93
N LEU A 400 4.01 2.27 -9.76
CA LEU A 400 4.82 1.56 -10.76
C LEU A 400 4.56 0.06 -10.68
N LYS A 401 4.25 -0.57 -11.81
CA LYS A 401 4.22 -2.01 -11.92
C LYS A 401 5.61 -2.54 -12.29
N PRO A 402 6.13 -3.55 -11.58
CA PRO A 402 7.48 -4.04 -11.81
C PRO A 402 7.68 -4.83 -13.12
N GLY A 403 6.60 -5.16 -13.85
CA GLY A 403 6.65 -5.97 -15.07
C GLY A 403 7.35 -7.31 -14.84
N ASP A 404 8.06 -7.79 -15.85
CA ASP A 404 8.66 -9.14 -15.91
C ASP A 404 9.74 -9.39 -14.85
N SER A 405 10.31 -8.34 -14.26
CA SER A 405 11.34 -8.46 -13.23
C SER A 405 10.79 -8.98 -11.89
N ILE A 406 9.50 -8.75 -11.62
CA ILE A 406 8.84 -9.26 -10.42
C ILE A 406 7.42 -9.67 -10.80
N LEU A 407 7.18 -10.98 -10.79
CA LEU A 407 5.84 -11.48 -10.99
C LEU A 407 5.01 -11.19 -9.74
N ARG A 408 3.83 -10.62 -9.93
CA ARG A 408 2.94 -10.17 -8.85
C ARG A 408 1.62 -10.92 -8.95
N TYR A 409 1.30 -11.69 -7.91
CA TYR A 409 0.08 -12.48 -7.85
C TYR A 409 -0.73 -12.16 -6.59
N ASP A 410 -2.05 -12.27 -6.70
CA ASP A 410 -2.91 -12.45 -5.53
C ASP A 410 -2.58 -13.77 -4.82
N GLY A 411 -2.97 -13.94 -3.55
CA GLY A 411 -2.82 -15.24 -2.87
C GLY A 411 -1.92 -15.29 -1.65
N ALA A 412 -1.31 -14.17 -1.23
CA ALA A 412 -0.73 -14.03 0.11
C ALA A 412 -1.85 -13.84 1.16
N ARG A 413 -2.74 -14.84 1.28
CA ARG A 413 -3.95 -14.76 2.11
C ARG A 413 -3.55 -14.54 3.57
N THR A 414 -4.24 -13.62 4.25
CA THR A 414 -4.10 -13.41 5.69
C THR A 414 -5.15 -14.20 6.50
N SER A 415 -6.08 -14.84 5.80
CA SER A 415 -7.15 -15.68 6.34
C SER A 415 -6.99 -17.16 5.98
N ASP A 416 -5.76 -17.67 6.02
CA ASP A 416 -5.47 -19.11 5.93
C ASP A 416 -4.78 -19.61 7.20
N LEU A 417 -4.60 -20.93 7.32
CA LEU A 417 -3.98 -21.55 8.49
C LEU A 417 -2.50 -21.17 8.66
N VAL A 418 -1.74 -21.05 7.57
CA VAL A 418 -0.32 -20.69 7.63
C VAL A 418 -0.19 -19.27 8.18
N ALA A 419 -0.94 -18.32 7.62
CA ALA A 419 -1.07 -16.94 8.09
C ALA A 419 -1.59 -16.87 9.52
N ALA A 420 -2.56 -17.70 9.88
CA ALA A 420 -3.10 -17.79 11.24
C ALA A 420 -2.09 -18.30 12.25
N HIS A 421 -0.93 -18.81 11.83
CA HIS A 421 0.17 -19.21 12.69
C HIS A 421 1.46 -18.41 12.48
N ASP A 422 1.44 -17.47 11.54
CA ASP A 422 2.55 -16.59 11.15
C ASP A 422 2.60 -15.33 12.02
N ARG A 423 3.74 -15.10 12.70
CA ARG A 423 3.87 -13.97 13.64
C ARG A 423 3.69 -12.63 12.92
N ALA A 424 4.30 -12.46 11.75
CA ALA A 424 4.24 -11.20 11.03
C ALA A 424 2.78 -10.89 10.62
N THR A 425 2.09 -11.88 10.03
CA THR A 425 0.71 -11.74 9.56
C THR A 425 -0.27 -11.46 10.70
N ARG A 426 -0.11 -12.13 11.84
CA ARG A 426 -0.85 -11.83 13.08
C ARG A 426 -0.56 -10.41 13.58
N GLY A 427 0.70 -10.03 13.59
CA GLY A 427 1.17 -8.71 14.02
C GLY A 427 0.67 -7.56 13.15
N LEU A 428 0.45 -7.78 11.84
CA LEU A 428 -0.07 -6.77 10.91
C LEU A 428 -1.38 -6.11 11.38
N TYR A 429 -2.14 -6.77 12.26
CA TYR A 429 -3.27 -6.13 12.92
C TYR A 429 -2.88 -4.83 13.64
N VAL A 430 -1.80 -4.84 14.42
CA VAL A 430 -1.32 -3.64 15.15
C VAL A 430 -0.82 -2.57 14.18
N PHE A 431 -0.10 -2.97 13.13
CA PHE A 431 0.34 -2.05 12.08
C PHE A 431 -0.84 -1.35 11.40
N ASN A 432 -1.84 -2.11 10.95
CA ASN A 432 -3.03 -1.56 10.27
C ASN A 432 -3.88 -0.70 11.21
N MET A 433 -3.94 -1.02 12.51
CA MET A 433 -4.53 -0.11 13.51
C MET A 433 -3.75 1.20 13.61
N TRP A 434 -2.41 1.14 13.69
CA TRP A 434 -1.55 2.31 13.82
C TRP A 434 -1.74 3.31 12.69
N ILE A 435 -1.79 2.84 11.44
CA ILE A 435 -2.06 3.68 10.26
C ILE A 435 -3.55 3.89 9.97
N SER A 436 -4.48 3.39 10.81
CA SER A 436 -5.93 3.41 10.53
C SER A 436 -6.30 2.88 9.14
N ASN A 437 -5.75 1.74 8.69
CA ASN A 437 -6.16 1.12 7.43
C ASN A 437 -7.36 0.17 7.66
N PRO A 438 -8.59 0.53 7.24
CA PRO A 438 -9.76 -0.29 7.48
C PRO A 438 -9.93 -1.42 6.45
N ASP A 439 -9.23 -1.35 5.31
CA ASP A 439 -9.40 -2.24 4.14
C ASP A 439 -8.17 -3.12 3.89
N ALA A 440 -7.61 -3.75 4.93
CA ALA A 440 -6.52 -4.71 4.75
C ALA A 440 -7.06 -6.14 4.51
N LYS A 441 -7.87 -6.31 3.46
CA LYS A 441 -8.42 -7.60 3.02
C LYS A 441 -7.35 -8.51 2.41
N ASP A 442 -7.65 -9.79 2.26
CA ASP A 442 -6.70 -10.76 1.67
C ASP A 442 -6.26 -10.37 0.25
N GLY A 443 -7.18 -9.82 -0.56
CA GLY A 443 -6.84 -9.27 -1.87
C GLY A 443 -5.92 -8.06 -1.83
N ASN A 444 -5.71 -7.46 -0.65
CA ASN A 444 -4.76 -6.37 -0.37
C ASN A 444 -3.41 -6.88 0.16
N SER A 445 -3.18 -8.20 0.08
CA SER A 445 -1.89 -8.85 0.29
C SER A 445 -1.48 -9.59 -0.98
N LYS A 446 -0.24 -9.39 -1.45
CA LYS A 446 0.29 -9.99 -2.70
C LYS A 446 1.47 -10.90 -2.44
N SER A 447 1.58 -11.90 -3.31
CA SER A 447 2.75 -12.72 -3.54
C SER A 447 3.63 -12.04 -4.60
N PHE A 448 4.92 -11.92 -4.34
CA PHE A 448 5.91 -11.34 -5.24
C PHE A 448 7.03 -12.34 -5.50
N PHE A 449 7.30 -12.62 -6.77
CA PHE A 449 8.36 -13.54 -7.21
C PHE A 449 9.46 -12.73 -7.88
N ILE A 450 10.60 -12.59 -7.20
CA ILE A 450 11.72 -11.80 -7.67
C ILE A 450 12.46 -12.60 -8.74
N ARG A 451 12.60 -12.01 -9.94
CA ARG A 451 13.35 -12.60 -11.05
C ARG A 451 14.67 -11.87 -11.25
N GLU A 452 15.72 -12.65 -11.50
CA GLU A 452 17.04 -12.12 -11.82
C GLU A 452 17.53 -12.70 -13.15
N PRO A 453 18.34 -11.93 -13.92
CA PRO A 453 18.87 -12.39 -15.19
C PRO A 453 19.89 -13.51 -15.00
N THR A 454 19.71 -14.58 -15.76
CA THR A 454 20.63 -15.72 -15.88
C THR A 454 21.10 -15.84 -17.34
N SER A 455 21.90 -16.85 -17.65
CA SER A 455 22.27 -17.16 -19.04
C SER A 455 21.08 -17.63 -19.90
N SER A 456 19.98 -18.04 -19.26
CA SER A 456 18.75 -18.55 -19.90
C SER A 456 17.64 -17.51 -19.99
N GLY A 457 17.85 -16.32 -19.42
CA GLY A 457 16.86 -15.25 -19.27
C GLY A 457 16.53 -14.97 -17.80
N LEU A 458 15.38 -14.34 -17.54
CA LEU A 458 14.91 -14.09 -16.18
C LEU A 458 14.42 -15.37 -15.48
N GLU A 459 14.96 -15.68 -14.30
CA GLU A 459 14.54 -16.81 -13.46
C GLU A 459 14.13 -16.35 -12.05
N ILE A 460 13.11 -16.99 -11.47
CA ILE A 460 12.69 -16.74 -10.09
C ILE A 460 13.82 -17.15 -9.12
N VAL A 461 14.36 -16.16 -8.39
CA VAL A 461 15.37 -16.37 -7.35
C VAL A 461 14.81 -16.23 -5.93
N GLY A 462 13.61 -15.66 -5.78
CA GLY A 462 13.04 -15.39 -4.46
C GLY A 462 11.53 -15.24 -4.44
N TYR A 463 10.96 -15.55 -3.28
CA TYR A 463 9.56 -15.34 -2.93
C TYR A 463 9.44 -14.35 -1.78
N ARG A 464 8.51 -13.40 -1.90
CA ARG A 464 8.18 -12.38 -0.92
C ARG A 464 6.67 -12.19 -0.86
N GLU A 465 6.21 -11.65 0.25
CA GLU A 465 4.81 -11.27 0.46
C GLU A 465 4.77 -9.81 0.95
N GLY A 466 3.66 -9.12 0.71
CA GLY A 466 3.53 -7.72 1.06
C GLY A 466 2.09 -7.23 1.12
N GLN A 467 1.85 -6.14 1.83
CA GLN A 467 0.58 -5.41 1.75
C GLN A 467 0.63 -4.40 0.60
N HIS A 468 -0.50 -4.18 -0.07
CA HIS A 468 -0.65 -3.17 -1.12
C HIS A 468 -2.00 -2.47 -1.00
N ASP A 469 -2.24 -1.49 -1.88
CA ASP A 469 -3.48 -0.67 -1.92
C ASP A 469 -3.84 -0.06 -0.55
N MET A 470 -2.82 0.42 0.17
CA MET A 470 -2.96 1.05 1.49
C MET A 470 -3.44 2.52 1.40
N GLY A 471 -4.14 2.87 0.31
CA GLY A 471 -4.63 4.22 0.06
C GLY A 471 -5.72 4.67 1.04
N LEU A 472 -6.50 3.74 1.60
CA LEU A 472 -7.61 4.02 2.53
C LEU A 472 -7.18 4.25 3.99
N SER A 473 -5.93 4.68 4.23
CA SER A 473 -5.36 4.81 5.57
C SER A 473 -5.24 6.29 6.02
N LEU A 474 -4.58 6.50 7.16
CA LEU A 474 -4.20 7.81 7.72
C LEU A 474 -5.37 8.78 7.92
N GLY A 475 -6.58 8.24 8.12
CA GLY A 475 -7.78 9.03 8.27
C GLY A 475 -8.87 8.28 9.03
N SER A 476 -10.07 8.34 8.49
CA SER A 476 -11.27 7.71 9.04
C SER A 476 -11.81 6.67 8.06
N LEU A 477 -12.81 5.89 8.49
CA LEU A 477 -13.47 4.89 7.64
C LEU A 477 -13.95 5.43 6.28
N TRP A 478 -14.30 6.71 6.21
CA TRP A 478 -14.98 7.33 5.08
C TRP A 478 -14.12 8.28 4.26
N ALA A 479 -12.92 8.57 4.75
CA ALA A 479 -12.04 9.57 4.15
C ALA A 479 -10.58 9.26 4.49
N SER A 480 -9.79 9.02 3.45
CA SER A 480 -8.35 8.75 3.53
C SER A 480 -7.59 10.03 3.77
N GLY A 481 -6.51 9.95 4.56
CA GLY A 481 -5.65 11.09 4.83
C GLY A 481 -6.34 12.24 5.57
N HIS A 482 -7.49 11.99 6.21
CA HIS A 482 -8.19 12.98 7.03
C HIS A 482 -7.46 13.14 8.37
N VAL A 483 -6.35 13.88 8.35
CA VAL A 483 -5.41 14.07 9.48
C VAL A 483 -6.13 14.50 10.76
N ASN A 484 -7.14 15.36 10.68
CA ASN A 484 -7.89 15.79 11.86
C ASN A 484 -8.72 14.67 12.53
N ARG A 485 -9.25 13.73 11.74
CA ARG A 485 -9.95 12.53 12.24
C ARG A 485 -9.00 11.37 12.57
N PHE A 486 -7.70 11.54 12.36
CA PHE A 486 -6.69 10.57 12.75
C PHE A 486 -6.41 10.71 14.27
N ASP A 487 -7.19 9.97 15.06
CA ASP A 487 -7.21 10.02 16.53
C ASP A 487 -5.84 9.79 17.18
N THR A 488 -5.63 10.36 18.37
CA THR A 488 -4.39 10.22 19.18
C THR A 488 -4.69 9.75 20.61
N GLY A 489 -3.66 9.38 21.35
CA GLY A 489 -3.70 9.05 22.78
C GLY A 489 -4.76 7.99 23.12
N LYS A 490 -5.62 8.29 24.08
CA LYS A 490 -6.70 7.38 24.51
C LYS A 490 -7.83 7.23 23.50
N GLN A 491 -7.97 8.20 22.57
CA GLN A 491 -8.94 8.11 21.48
C GLN A 491 -8.46 7.13 20.42
N PHE A 492 -7.15 7.02 20.20
CA PHE A 492 -6.57 5.97 19.37
C PHE A 492 -6.73 4.59 20.04
N ALA A 493 -6.02 4.37 21.15
CA ALA A 493 -5.98 3.06 21.81
C ALA A 493 -5.99 3.18 23.34
N HIS A 494 -6.56 2.20 24.04
CA HIS A 494 -6.55 2.17 25.50
C HIS A 494 -6.63 0.76 26.09
N ARG A 495 -6.24 0.62 27.36
CA ARG A 495 -6.53 -0.60 28.14
C ARG A 495 -8.00 -0.59 28.53
N GLY A 496 -8.74 -1.58 28.07
CA GLY A 496 -10.11 -1.87 28.48
C GLY A 496 -10.17 -2.78 29.70
N LEU A 497 -11.39 -3.24 30.00
CA LEU A 497 -11.64 -4.22 31.06
C LEU A 497 -10.82 -5.51 30.84
N PHE A 498 -10.37 -6.10 31.95
CA PHE A 498 -9.53 -7.31 31.98
C PHE A 498 -8.17 -7.16 31.27
N GLY A 499 -7.71 -5.92 31.05
CA GLY A 499 -6.40 -5.62 30.49
C GLY A 499 -6.30 -5.73 28.97
N ALA A 500 -7.40 -6.05 28.28
CA ALA A 500 -7.42 -6.10 26.81
C ALA A 500 -7.11 -4.72 26.21
N ILE A 501 -6.40 -4.68 25.09
CA ILE A 501 -6.14 -3.43 24.37
C ILE A 501 -7.31 -3.18 23.41
N ARG A 502 -7.80 -1.94 23.37
CA ARG A 502 -8.94 -1.51 22.57
C ARG A 502 -8.52 -0.37 21.64
N PHE A 503 -8.68 -0.59 20.35
CA PHE A 503 -8.50 0.40 19.29
C PHE A 503 -9.85 0.98 18.90
N ARG A 504 -10.01 2.30 18.80
CA ARG A 504 -11.31 2.90 18.41
C ARG A 504 -11.53 2.94 16.90
N GLN A 505 -10.54 2.51 16.11
CA GLN A 505 -10.60 2.49 14.66
C GLN A 505 -11.56 1.38 14.19
N PRO A 506 -12.52 1.69 13.31
CA PRO A 506 -13.32 0.66 12.66
C PRO A 506 -12.47 -0.12 11.64
N LEU A 507 -12.89 -1.35 11.37
CA LEU A 507 -12.32 -2.21 10.33
C LEU A 507 -13.44 -2.68 9.40
N LEU A 508 -13.20 -2.65 8.10
CA LEU A 508 -14.05 -3.32 7.11
C LEU A 508 -13.76 -4.82 7.12
N PHE A 509 -12.47 -5.15 7.13
CA PHE A 509 -11.99 -6.52 7.11
C PHE A 509 -11.22 -6.90 8.38
N ARG A 510 -11.37 -8.15 8.81
CA ARG A 510 -10.61 -8.73 9.92
C ARG A 510 -10.30 -10.17 9.58
N SER A 511 -9.02 -10.46 9.34
CA SER A 511 -8.53 -11.77 8.90
C SER A 511 -8.48 -12.78 10.04
N GLU A 512 -8.36 -14.06 9.68
CA GLU A 512 -8.19 -15.13 10.67
C GLU A 512 -6.87 -15.00 11.44
N ALA A 513 -5.80 -14.55 10.79
CA ALA A 513 -4.54 -14.25 11.48
C ALA A 513 -4.68 -13.18 12.55
N TRP A 514 -5.48 -12.13 12.30
CA TRP A 514 -5.71 -11.09 13.29
C TRP A 514 -6.54 -11.60 14.48
N ASP A 515 -7.43 -12.56 14.26
CA ASP A 515 -8.16 -13.26 15.32
C ASP A 515 -7.26 -14.20 16.13
N ALA A 516 -6.23 -14.77 15.50
CA ALA A 516 -5.24 -15.65 16.13
C ALA A 516 -4.09 -14.90 16.86
N MET A 517 -3.97 -13.59 16.65
CA MET A 517 -2.92 -12.77 17.27
C MET A 517 -2.88 -12.97 18.80
N THR A 518 -1.69 -13.24 19.35
CA THR A 518 -1.47 -13.27 20.80
C THR A 518 -1.03 -11.91 21.34
N TRP A 519 -0.88 -11.79 22.66
CA TRP A 519 -0.29 -10.58 23.23
C TRP A 519 1.18 -10.41 22.82
N SER A 520 1.92 -11.53 22.71
CA SER A 520 3.33 -11.54 22.34
C SER A 520 3.54 -11.06 20.90
N ASP A 521 2.69 -11.51 19.96
CA ASP A 521 2.69 -11.03 18.58
C ASP A 521 2.39 -9.52 18.49
N GLY A 522 1.40 -9.06 19.25
CA GLY A 522 1.04 -7.64 19.31
C GLY A 522 2.14 -6.76 19.91
N ARG A 523 2.85 -7.25 20.94
CA ARG A 523 4.01 -6.54 21.52
C ARG A 523 5.18 -6.53 20.55
N TRP A 524 5.48 -7.64 19.88
CA TRP A 524 6.55 -7.71 18.88
C TRP A 524 6.34 -6.68 17.77
N MET A 525 5.13 -6.59 17.19
CA MET A 525 4.84 -5.57 16.18
C MET A 525 4.89 -4.15 16.76
N ALA A 526 4.39 -3.93 17.99
CA ALA A 526 4.52 -2.62 18.63
C ALA A 526 5.98 -2.22 18.86
N GLN A 527 6.89 -3.18 19.08
CA GLN A 527 8.33 -2.94 19.16
C GLN A 527 8.89 -2.55 17.78
N CYS A 528 8.55 -3.28 16.71
CA CYS A 528 8.93 -2.90 15.35
C CYS A 528 8.48 -1.47 15.01
N LEU A 529 7.27 -1.11 15.43
CA LEU A 529 6.76 0.26 15.28
C LEU A 529 7.55 1.25 16.14
N ALA A 530 7.88 0.93 17.39
CA ALA A 530 8.66 1.80 18.27
C ALA A 530 10.09 2.05 17.76
N ASP A 531 10.65 1.09 17.01
CA ASP A 531 11.99 1.17 16.43
C ASP A 531 12.05 2.13 15.21
N ILE A 532 10.91 2.59 14.68
CA ILE A 532 10.86 3.58 13.59
C ILE A 532 11.27 4.97 14.11
N SER A 533 12.33 5.54 13.55
CA SER A 533 12.83 6.87 13.93
C SER A 533 11.88 8.00 13.50
N GLU A 534 11.98 9.16 14.16
CA GLU A 534 11.23 10.34 13.73
C GLU A 534 11.61 10.75 12.31
N THR A 535 12.90 10.66 11.94
CA THR A 535 13.39 10.90 10.57
C THR A 535 12.68 10.01 9.57
N GLN A 536 12.60 8.70 9.83
CA GLN A 536 11.90 7.76 8.94
C GLN A 536 10.41 8.08 8.81
N ILE A 537 9.75 8.51 9.89
CA ILE A 537 8.35 8.94 9.85
C ILE A 537 8.22 10.21 8.99
N ARG A 538 9.10 11.22 9.19
CA ARG A 538 9.11 12.47 8.42
C ARG A 538 9.35 12.21 6.94
N ASP A 539 10.34 11.40 6.60
CA ASP A 539 10.65 11.03 5.22
C ASP A 539 9.50 10.27 4.56
N SER A 540 8.84 9.37 5.30
CA SER A 540 7.65 8.67 4.82
C SER A 540 6.50 9.64 4.57
N VAL A 541 6.25 10.58 5.49
CA VAL A 541 5.18 11.59 5.36
C VAL A 541 5.47 12.59 4.24
N ALA A 542 6.72 12.96 4.02
CA ALA A 542 7.13 13.87 2.94
C ALA A 542 6.79 13.31 1.55
N ALA A 543 6.73 11.99 1.40
CA ALA A 543 6.31 11.33 0.17
C ALA A 543 4.85 11.57 -0.22
N SER A 544 4.03 12.17 0.65
CA SER A 544 2.67 12.63 0.35
C SER A 544 2.61 13.83 -0.60
N GLY A 545 3.69 14.64 -0.65
CA GLY A 545 3.69 15.92 -1.35
C GLY A 545 2.80 17.00 -0.71
N TRP A 546 2.24 16.76 0.48
CA TRP A 546 1.44 17.75 1.22
C TRP A 546 2.26 18.96 1.68
N PRO A 547 1.62 20.09 2.01
CA PRO A 547 2.34 21.22 2.58
C PRO A 547 2.90 20.89 3.97
N ASP A 548 3.98 21.55 4.36
CA ASP A 548 4.71 21.30 5.61
C ASP A 548 3.82 21.20 6.86
N PHE A 549 2.81 22.07 6.99
CA PHE A 549 1.91 22.06 8.15
C PHE A 549 1.02 20.80 8.23
N MET A 550 0.62 20.23 7.10
CA MET A 550 -0.09 18.94 7.06
C MET A 550 0.85 17.81 7.47
N GLN A 551 2.10 17.85 6.97
CA GLN A 551 3.13 16.88 7.31
C GLN A 551 3.42 16.90 8.81
N GLU A 552 3.63 18.08 9.42
CA GLU A 552 3.87 18.21 10.85
C GLU A 552 2.71 17.67 11.70
N ALA A 553 1.46 17.95 11.31
CA ALA A 553 0.29 17.44 12.03
C ALA A 553 0.21 15.91 11.96
N LEU A 554 0.52 15.30 10.80
CA LEU A 554 0.52 13.84 10.64
C LEU A 554 1.69 13.18 11.38
N VAL A 555 2.91 13.74 11.29
CA VAL A 555 4.10 13.26 12.02
C VAL A 555 3.82 13.23 13.52
N TYR A 556 3.28 14.32 14.07
CA TYR A 556 2.84 14.40 15.47
C TYR A 556 1.92 13.22 15.83
N LYS A 557 0.86 12.99 15.03
CA LYS A 557 -0.13 11.95 15.34
C LYS A 557 0.44 10.54 15.23
N LEU A 558 1.28 10.26 14.23
CA LEU A 558 1.94 8.95 14.09
C LEU A 558 2.85 8.66 15.28
N ARG A 559 3.64 9.67 15.72
CA ARG A 559 4.53 9.59 16.89
C ARG A 559 3.75 9.41 18.19
N ASP A 560 2.66 10.16 18.39
CA ASP A 560 1.81 10.00 19.56
C ASP A 560 1.18 8.60 19.62
N ARG A 561 0.69 8.08 18.48
CA ARG A 561 0.18 6.70 18.41
C ARG A 561 1.26 5.65 18.66
N GLN A 562 2.48 5.86 18.15
CA GLN A 562 3.64 5.00 18.41
C GLN A 562 3.94 4.96 19.93
N LEU A 563 4.08 6.11 20.59
CA LEU A 563 4.28 6.22 22.04
C LEU A 563 3.12 5.56 22.82
N ARG A 564 1.90 5.72 22.31
CA ARG A 564 0.71 5.10 22.91
C ARG A 564 0.77 3.58 22.86
N LEU A 565 1.18 2.99 21.74
CA LEU A 565 1.39 1.54 21.63
C LEU A 565 2.48 1.08 22.58
N SER A 566 3.62 1.79 22.62
CA SER A 566 4.73 1.47 23.52
C SER A 566 4.26 1.44 24.98
N THR A 567 3.51 2.46 25.41
CA THR A 567 2.90 2.51 26.75
C THR A 567 1.97 1.31 27.02
N LEU A 568 1.12 0.96 26.06
CA LEU A 568 0.12 -0.10 26.24
C LEU A 568 0.77 -1.47 26.37
N TYR A 569 1.81 -1.73 25.59
CA TYR A 569 2.56 -2.99 25.58
C TYR A 569 3.72 -3.03 26.58
N GLY A 570 4.08 -1.90 27.21
CA GLY A 570 5.18 -1.82 28.17
C GLY A 570 6.54 -1.91 27.48
N ILE A 571 6.71 -1.17 26.38
CA ILE A 571 7.96 -1.00 25.65
C ILE A 571 8.59 0.30 26.14
N GLU A 572 9.86 0.23 26.54
CA GLU A 572 10.63 1.39 26.93
C GLU A 572 11.02 2.18 25.68
N VAL A 573 10.68 3.46 25.65
CA VAL A 573 11.08 4.41 24.62
C VAL A 573 11.64 5.65 25.30
N SER A 574 12.54 6.38 24.63
CA SER A 574 13.02 7.67 25.13
C SER A 574 11.84 8.63 25.27
N ASP A 575 11.51 9.00 26.50
CA ASP A 575 10.21 9.51 26.91
C ASP A 575 10.09 11.03 26.73
N ASP A 576 10.39 11.53 25.54
CA ASP A 576 10.15 12.94 25.23
C ASP A 576 8.66 13.14 25.01
N ALA A 577 8.02 13.87 25.94
CA ALA A 577 6.61 14.19 25.87
C ALA A 577 6.31 14.97 24.57
N ILE A 578 5.71 14.28 23.60
CA ILE A 578 5.35 14.86 22.30
C ILE A 578 4.23 15.89 22.53
N GLN A 579 4.52 17.15 22.23
CA GLN A 579 3.53 18.23 22.31
C GLN A 579 2.79 18.38 20.97
N PRO A 580 1.46 18.61 21.00
CA PRO A 580 0.73 18.95 19.80
C PRO A 580 1.27 20.24 19.17
N PRO A 581 1.64 20.25 17.88
CA PRO A 581 2.21 21.43 17.25
C PRO A 581 1.18 22.54 17.09
N ASN A 582 1.65 23.79 17.14
CA ASN A 582 0.92 24.98 16.72
C ASN A 582 1.75 25.69 15.67
N LEU A 583 1.14 26.08 14.56
CA LEU A 583 1.83 26.76 13.47
C LEU A 583 0.98 27.92 12.98
N SER A 584 1.60 29.09 12.87
CA SER A 584 1.00 30.27 12.28
C SER A 584 1.97 30.96 11.32
N ILE A 585 1.41 31.59 10.30
CA ILE A 585 2.15 32.40 9.34
C ILE A 585 1.67 33.85 9.42
N SER A 586 2.58 34.79 9.21
CA SER A 586 2.19 36.20 9.07
C SER A 586 1.66 36.45 7.66
N LEU A 587 0.55 37.16 7.55
CA LEU A 587 -0.06 37.59 6.27
C LEU A 587 -0.51 39.05 6.37
N GLY A 588 0.15 39.85 7.24
CA GLY A 588 -0.23 41.24 7.52
C GLY A 588 0.24 42.23 6.46
N THR A 589 1.26 41.86 5.68
CA THR A 589 1.84 42.70 4.64
C THR A 589 1.92 41.99 3.29
N ALA A 590 1.95 42.76 2.19
CA ALA A 590 2.10 42.21 0.84
C ALA A 590 3.42 41.44 0.65
N ALA A 591 4.48 41.77 1.40
CA ALA A 591 5.74 41.05 1.34
C ALA A 591 5.64 39.66 1.98
N GLU A 592 4.96 39.56 3.13
CA GLU A 592 4.71 38.28 3.81
C GLU A 592 3.78 37.39 2.99
N ILE A 593 2.74 37.95 2.37
CA ILE A 593 1.85 37.23 1.45
C ILE A 593 2.63 36.66 0.26
N ARG A 594 3.47 37.48 -0.40
CA ARG A 594 4.34 36.99 -1.48
C ARG A 594 5.30 35.90 -1.04
N SER A 595 5.85 36.01 0.18
CA SER A 595 6.73 34.97 0.73
C SER A 595 5.98 33.66 0.97
N ALA A 596 4.73 33.72 1.43
CA ALA A 596 3.88 32.53 1.55
C ALA A 596 3.52 31.94 0.18
N GLU A 597 3.20 32.78 -0.81
CA GLU A 597 2.95 32.33 -2.19
C GLU A 597 4.17 31.61 -2.77
N GLU A 598 5.37 32.17 -2.62
CA GLU A 598 6.61 31.53 -3.05
C GLU A 598 6.85 30.20 -2.32
N LYS A 599 6.74 30.19 -0.98
CA LYS A 599 6.93 28.99 -0.15
C LYS A 599 6.01 27.85 -0.57
N TYR A 600 4.75 28.13 -0.84
CA TYR A 600 3.73 27.14 -1.19
C TYR A 600 3.53 27.00 -2.71
N SER A 601 4.40 27.64 -3.51
CA SER A 601 4.36 27.62 -4.98
C SER A 601 2.99 28.01 -5.54
N LEU A 602 2.36 29.03 -4.97
CA LEU A 602 1.10 29.60 -5.45
C LEU A 602 1.35 30.62 -6.57
N PRO A 603 0.40 30.81 -7.51
CA PRO A 603 0.41 31.91 -8.45
C PRO A 603 0.50 33.25 -7.71
N PRO A 604 1.39 34.17 -8.15
CA PRO A 604 1.53 35.48 -7.53
C PRO A 604 0.20 36.24 -7.47
N GLY A 605 -0.12 36.79 -6.28
CA GLY A 605 -1.33 37.57 -6.01
C GLY A 605 -2.59 36.75 -5.70
N SER A 606 -2.57 35.43 -5.85
CA SER A 606 -3.74 34.59 -5.56
C SER A 606 -4.09 34.55 -4.07
N LEU A 607 -3.09 34.51 -3.18
CA LEU A 607 -3.31 34.54 -1.74
C LEU A 607 -3.72 35.94 -1.29
N GLN A 608 -3.17 36.99 -1.92
CA GLN A 608 -3.55 38.37 -1.66
C GLN A 608 -5.05 38.59 -1.89
N ALA A 609 -5.58 38.11 -3.02
CA ALA A 609 -7.00 38.20 -3.36
C ALA A 609 -7.88 37.48 -2.33
N GLU A 610 -7.51 36.26 -1.95
CA GLU A 610 -8.27 35.48 -0.96
C GLU A 610 -8.26 36.13 0.43
N VAL A 611 -7.12 36.68 0.85
CA VAL A 611 -7.00 37.40 2.13
C VAL A 611 -7.89 38.64 2.13
N GLU A 612 -7.96 39.38 1.03
CA GLU A 612 -8.83 40.56 0.89
C GLU A 612 -10.32 40.20 0.91
N GLU A 613 -10.69 39.09 0.29
CA GLU A 613 -12.07 38.61 0.27
C GLU A 613 -12.51 38.07 1.64
N SER A 614 -11.67 37.25 2.27
CA SER A 614 -11.97 36.59 3.55
C SER A 614 -11.92 37.55 4.73
N LEU A 615 -11.02 38.54 4.71
CA LEU A 615 -10.92 39.56 5.75
C LEU A 615 -11.70 40.81 5.36
N SER A 616 -13.03 40.69 5.36
CA SER A 616 -13.98 41.81 5.16
C SER A 616 -13.77 43.01 6.10
N PHE A 617 -12.92 42.89 7.12
CA PHE A 617 -12.54 43.96 8.04
C PHE A 617 -11.02 44.19 8.07
N ALA A 618 -10.63 45.37 7.60
CA ALA A 618 -9.37 46.09 7.81
C ALA A 618 -8.11 45.22 8.00
N ARG A 619 -7.27 45.16 6.95
CA ARG A 619 -5.89 44.65 6.99
C ARG A 619 -5.18 45.09 8.27
N HIS A 620 -5.16 44.22 9.26
CA HIS A 620 -4.35 44.46 10.44
C HIS A 620 -2.91 44.16 10.02
N PRO A 621 -1.96 45.11 10.12
CA PRO A 621 -0.57 44.89 9.70
C PRO A 621 0.13 43.75 10.45
N ASN A 622 -0.49 43.27 11.54
CA ASN A 622 -0.05 42.11 12.31
C ASN A 622 -0.97 40.88 12.15
N TYR A 623 -1.72 40.76 11.05
CA TYR A 623 -2.55 39.57 10.82
C TYR A 623 -1.67 38.32 10.74
N ARG A 624 -2.03 37.32 11.55
CA ARG A 624 -1.42 35.99 11.55
C ARG A 624 -2.51 34.97 11.33
N GLU A 625 -2.26 34.07 10.41
CA GLU A 625 -3.15 32.96 10.12
C GLU A 625 -2.62 31.70 10.78
N ASN A 626 -3.47 31.02 11.55
CA ASN A 626 -3.15 29.72 12.11
C ASN A 626 -3.36 28.64 11.05
N LEU A 627 -2.38 27.75 10.90
CA LEU A 627 -2.44 26.59 10.01
C LEU A 627 -2.63 25.30 10.81
N ILE A 628 -2.05 25.25 12.03
CA ILE A 628 -2.23 24.16 13.00
C ILE A 628 -2.54 24.75 14.36
N VAL A 629 -3.56 24.21 15.03
CA VAL A 629 -3.88 24.49 16.43
C VAL A 629 -4.00 23.17 17.19
N GLU A 630 -3.18 22.98 18.21
CA GLU A 630 -3.16 21.76 19.04
C GLU A 630 -3.07 20.46 18.21
N GLY A 631 -2.20 20.44 17.20
CA GLY A 631 -2.01 19.29 16.30
C GLY A 631 -3.16 19.04 15.33
N GLN A 632 -4.12 19.96 15.22
CA GLN A 632 -5.22 19.93 14.24
C GLN A 632 -4.99 20.96 13.15
N VAL A 633 -5.14 20.55 11.91
CA VAL A 633 -5.06 21.43 10.74
C VAL A 633 -6.31 22.30 10.69
N VAL A 634 -6.14 23.59 10.49
CA VAL A 634 -7.26 24.54 10.49
C VAL A 634 -8.22 24.25 9.32
N PRO A 635 -9.56 24.26 9.53
CA PRO A 635 -10.53 24.11 8.45
C PRO A 635 -10.38 25.16 7.36
N CYS A 636 -10.69 24.82 6.11
CA CYS A 636 -10.49 25.72 4.96
C CYS A 636 -11.34 27.01 5.03
N GLU A 637 -12.46 26.99 5.76
CA GLU A 637 -13.31 28.17 5.96
C GLU A 637 -12.64 29.21 6.87
N LYS A 638 -11.62 28.80 7.63
CA LYS A 638 -10.91 29.62 8.62
C LYS A 638 -9.48 30.00 8.20
N SER A 639 -9.02 29.59 7.02
CA SER A 639 -7.69 29.91 6.51
C SER A 639 -7.73 30.23 5.02
N ALA A 640 -7.33 31.44 4.66
CA ALA A 640 -7.18 31.87 3.27
C ALA A 640 -6.13 31.01 2.54
N LEU A 641 -5.00 30.71 3.18
CA LEU A 641 -3.97 29.88 2.58
C LEU A 641 -4.47 28.47 2.27
N ILE A 642 -5.12 27.80 3.23
CA ILE A 642 -5.63 26.44 3.05
C ILE A 642 -6.68 26.39 1.93
N ARG A 643 -7.53 27.43 1.83
CA ARG A 643 -8.52 27.54 0.75
C ARG A 643 -7.85 27.65 -0.63
N VAL A 644 -6.89 28.55 -0.78
CA VAL A 644 -6.14 28.72 -2.05
C VAL A 644 -5.39 27.44 -2.41
N LEU A 645 -4.69 26.83 -1.45
CA LEU A 645 -4.00 25.55 -1.63
C LEU A 645 -4.96 24.44 -2.09
N THR A 646 -6.13 24.32 -1.48
CA THR A 646 -7.13 23.31 -1.86
C THR A 646 -7.61 23.52 -3.30
N ARG A 647 -7.93 24.77 -3.66
CA ARG A 647 -8.42 25.09 -5.02
C ARG A 647 -7.36 24.90 -6.10
N GLN A 648 -6.09 25.14 -5.81
CA GLN A 648 -5.05 25.25 -6.84
C GLN A 648 -4.06 24.10 -6.87
N ARG A 649 -3.90 23.36 -5.76
CA ARG A 649 -2.84 22.35 -5.58
C ARG A 649 -3.37 21.02 -5.04
N TYR A 650 -4.30 21.06 -4.09
CA TYR A 650 -4.76 19.87 -3.37
C TYR A 650 -6.28 19.73 -3.45
N PRO A 651 -6.85 19.50 -4.65
CA PRO A 651 -8.29 19.36 -4.83
C PRO A 651 -8.89 18.24 -3.98
N SER A 652 -8.15 17.21 -3.57
CA SER A 652 -8.65 16.21 -2.62
C SER A 652 -8.93 16.77 -1.22
N GLY A 653 -8.51 18.01 -0.94
CA GLY A 653 -8.67 18.71 0.33
C GLY A 653 -7.50 18.51 1.29
N LEU A 654 -7.38 19.38 2.30
CA LEU A 654 -6.35 19.28 3.34
C LEU A 654 -6.96 18.94 4.70
N SER A 655 -7.78 19.83 5.24
CA SER A 655 -8.50 19.63 6.50
C SER A 655 -9.79 18.85 6.32
N ASP A 656 -10.61 19.22 5.33
CA ASP A 656 -11.78 18.47 4.89
C ASP A 656 -11.44 17.71 3.61
N ARG A 657 -11.51 16.38 3.67
CA ARG A 657 -11.21 15.49 2.54
C ARG A 657 -12.50 15.07 1.83
N TYR A 658 -12.35 14.67 0.56
CA TYR A 658 -13.42 14.01 -0.19
C TYR A 658 -13.97 12.81 0.59
N GLU A 659 -15.30 12.69 0.69
CA GLU A 659 -15.97 11.56 1.34
C GLU A 659 -16.52 10.62 0.25
N ARG A 660 -15.92 9.43 0.13
CA ARG A 660 -16.10 8.46 -0.97
C ARG A 660 -17.54 8.15 -1.38
N PHE A 661 -18.49 8.24 -0.45
CA PHE A 661 -19.89 7.84 -0.66
C PHE A 661 -20.85 9.00 -0.89
N LEU A 662 -20.34 10.23 -0.81
CA LEU A 662 -21.10 11.40 -1.14
C LEU A 662 -20.62 11.85 -2.52
N LYS A 663 -21.52 11.92 -3.51
CA LYS A 663 -21.25 12.57 -4.82
C LYS A 663 -20.93 14.08 -4.69
N THR A 664 -20.60 14.54 -3.50
CA THR A 664 -20.23 15.92 -3.23
C THR A 664 -18.75 16.05 -3.53
N GLY A 665 -18.41 16.95 -4.44
CA GLY A 665 -17.04 17.38 -4.62
C GLY A 665 -16.43 17.94 -3.31
N PRO A 666 -15.14 18.28 -3.34
CA PRO A 666 -14.44 18.84 -2.18
C PRO A 666 -15.18 20.09 -1.68
N LYS A 667 -15.50 20.14 -0.38
CA LYS A 667 -16.36 21.16 0.24
C LYS A 667 -15.85 22.60 0.13
N CYS A 668 -14.57 22.79 -0.24
CA CYS A 668 -13.90 24.09 -0.27
C CYS A 668 -13.75 24.67 -1.69
N LEU A 669 -14.32 24.01 -2.72
CA LEU A 669 -14.22 24.48 -4.11
C LEU A 669 -15.33 25.47 -4.52
N ASP A 670 -16.39 25.56 -3.72
CA ASP A 670 -17.51 26.48 -3.96
C ASP A 670 -17.23 27.93 -3.52
#